data_AF-A0A6H5GR90-F1
#
_entry.id   AF-A0A6H5GR90-F1
#
_cell.length_a   1.000
_cell.length_b   1.000
_cell.length_c   1.000
_cell.angle_alpha   90.00
_cell.angle_beta   90.00
_cell.angle_gamma   90.00
#
_symmetry.space_group_name_H-M   'P 1'
#
loop_
_entity.id
_entity.type
_entity.pdbx_description
1 polymer ?
#
loop_
_entity_poly.entity_id
_entity_poly.type
_entity_poly.pdbx_seq_one_letter_code
_entity_poly.pdbx_strand_id
1 'polypeptide(L)'
;MKTLRTRMQRSAIIIKPQEKSTFAEVLRELRNTVNPGEMGADVRTIRKTRDGDVLIELGRQSANQKEFADKIKAVLGDRGTTRSLVPRVSLEVRDLDDVTTVEDVRAALERDLKPEDTNEMEIFLTKPNVRGQQSAVVKMVEKTALQLLERGRIRIGWVNCRGNLHRSVAAQDLLQQLRREKEADLLLLSEQHHNMDDNSWITDELGTAAIWVARPGNFHEEAHGVGAGFAWVRGGGVTYFSVYLTPSESLGDFVGKLEALEDAVLDAGENVVVCGDFNARALEWGDSTCNRRGRLVLEMAARTGLLVLNTGETPTFQRAGQQGTTPDISLASEGLAGCIKDWVVLDDYTASDHQYISFRTETGPPLPLPAGGRRRPKGWNVRKLDVAALTEMLKMRCPALDQEREIAADAEGLVNNVMRFLHQACDAAMPRKAKPKSPPVYWWTEEIARLRQACRLSRRRALRAAARRGQHHEVAVEQQGAYREARRQLRRAINVSKRACWEKVVADVDADLWGLGYKIVNRKLCQYVGEAPMDEGAASRIVDTLFPSHPARVDTERHLEADSIPLFTREELEKAIMSLKSGKAPGPDGIPVEVLKIAVKVRPELLLTTFNACLTAGLFPVCWKRAKLVLIPKGGGDPNSPSGRRPLCMLDTTGKGLEKLLLPRMLAAIHASGDLSPRQHGFRTGHSTIGALSEVVDALRKTQRGSVSSRSVGLLVTLDVKNAFNSARWKDMLEALEGTFKVPEYILRVLRSYLKDRTLEYETAQGWRRRDITAGAAQGSILGPTLWNAAYDGLLRLEMPEEVTLVGYADDVAAVILGRTLESAQIKLERVMRRVGEWMSDHGLSLALQKTE
;
A
#
# COMPACT_ATOMS: atom_id res chain seq x y z
N MET A 1 4.24 -19.15 2.48
CA MET A 1 3.22 -20.11 2.97
C MET A 1 3.11 -20.04 4.48
N LYS A 2 2.09 -19.33 5.00
CA LYS A 2 1.57 -19.46 6.37
C LYS A 2 0.07 -19.22 6.24
N THR A 3 -0.70 -20.29 6.27
CA THR A 3 -2.17 -20.29 6.31
C THR A 3 -2.59 -19.69 7.65
N LEU A 4 -3.02 -18.43 7.65
CA LEU A 4 -3.74 -17.84 8.78
C LEU A 4 -5.15 -18.42 8.78
N ARG A 5 -5.25 -19.57 9.44
CA ARG A 5 -6.50 -20.24 9.79
C ARG A 5 -7.37 -19.26 10.59
N THR A 6 -8.62 -19.13 10.16
CA THR A 6 -9.76 -18.65 10.97
C THR A 6 -9.58 -19.15 12.40
N ARG A 7 -9.65 -18.25 13.38
CA ARG A 7 -9.38 -18.56 14.79
C ARG A 7 -10.53 -19.43 15.32
N MET A 8 -10.48 -20.75 15.06
CA MET A 8 -11.36 -21.75 15.68
C MET A 8 -11.37 -21.53 17.18
N GLN A 9 -12.56 -21.42 17.79
CA GLN A 9 -12.69 -21.46 19.24
C GLN A 9 -12.10 -22.78 19.77
N ARG A 10 -11.33 -22.69 20.85
CA ARG A 10 -10.55 -23.82 21.38
C ARG A 10 -11.43 -24.71 22.25
N SER A 11 -11.21 -26.01 22.17
CA SER A 11 -11.90 -26.95 23.04
C SER A 11 -11.41 -26.82 24.49
N ALA A 12 -12.34 -26.92 25.44
CA ALA A 12 -12.03 -26.84 26.86
C ALA A 12 -12.77 -27.92 27.66
N ILE A 13 -12.23 -28.27 28.83
CA ILE A 13 -12.85 -29.20 29.77
C ILE A 13 -13.08 -28.45 31.07
N ILE A 14 -14.33 -28.42 31.55
CA ILE A 14 -14.69 -27.92 32.88
C ILE A 14 -14.81 -29.09 33.82
N ILE A 15 -14.21 -28.96 35.01
CA ILE A 15 -14.32 -29.90 36.11
C ILE A 15 -14.97 -29.18 37.28
N LYS A 16 -16.14 -29.65 37.71
CA LYS A 16 -16.83 -29.16 38.91
C LYS A 16 -16.52 -30.06 40.11
N PRO A 17 -15.78 -29.60 41.13
CA PRO A 17 -15.58 -30.36 42.36
C PRO A 17 -16.88 -30.41 43.19
N GLN A 18 -17.12 -31.49 43.94
CA GLN A 18 -18.14 -31.47 45.00
C GLN A 18 -17.72 -30.55 46.17
N GLU A 19 -18.70 -30.08 46.95
CA GLU A 19 -18.59 -29.03 47.99
C GLU A 19 -17.47 -29.20 49.04
N LYS A 20 -16.80 -30.36 49.12
CA LYS A 20 -15.73 -30.65 50.09
C LYS A 20 -14.31 -30.71 49.50
N SER A 21 -14.10 -30.42 48.21
CA SER A 21 -12.78 -30.50 47.55
C SER A 21 -12.30 -29.16 47.02
N THR A 22 -11.06 -28.76 47.36
CA THR A 22 -10.49 -27.49 46.91
C THR A 22 -9.82 -27.61 45.53
N PHE A 23 -9.79 -26.51 44.77
CA PHE A 23 -9.14 -26.41 43.44
C PHE A 23 -7.70 -26.96 43.42
N ALA A 24 -6.94 -26.74 44.50
CA ALA A 24 -5.55 -27.19 44.62
C ALA A 24 -5.42 -28.70 44.83
N GLU A 25 -6.36 -29.34 45.52
CA GLU A 25 -6.38 -30.79 45.75
C GLU A 25 -6.67 -31.53 44.44
N VAL A 26 -7.70 -31.09 43.71
CA VAL A 26 -8.09 -31.65 42.41
C VAL A 26 -6.95 -31.54 41.39
N LEU A 27 -6.27 -30.40 41.34
CA LEU A 27 -5.13 -30.20 40.42
C LEU A 27 -3.90 -31.05 40.77
N ARG A 28 -3.60 -31.20 42.07
CA ARG A 28 -2.44 -31.97 42.53
C ARG A 28 -2.61 -33.46 42.22
N GLU A 29 -3.83 -33.97 42.36
CA GLU A 29 -4.18 -35.35 42.03
C GLU A 29 -4.14 -35.58 40.51
N LEU A 30 -4.76 -34.70 39.71
CA LEU A 30 -4.71 -34.80 38.24
C LEU A 30 -3.27 -34.78 37.70
N ARG A 31 -2.37 -33.99 38.29
CA ARG A 31 -0.96 -33.93 37.90
C ARG A 31 -0.18 -35.21 38.24
N ASN A 32 -0.58 -35.94 39.27
CA ASN A 32 0.08 -37.17 39.70
C ASN A 32 -0.43 -38.42 38.95
N THR A 33 -1.68 -38.38 38.47
CA THR A 33 -2.36 -39.56 37.90
C THR A 33 -2.53 -39.49 36.38
N VAL A 34 -2.52 -38.30 35.77
CA VAL A 34 -2.78 -38.11 34.34
C VAL A 34 -1.62 -37.38 33.68
N ASN A 35 -0.97 -38.02 32.69
CA ASN A 35 0.05 -37.39 31.84
C ASN A 35 -0.58 -36.95 30.50
N PRO A 36 -0.76 -35.64 30.24
CA PRO A 36 -1.39 -35.18 29.00
C PRO A 36 -0.60 -35.57 27.73
N GLY A 37 0.74 -35.61 27.82
CA GLY A 37 1.62 -35.86 26.67
C GLY A 37 1.53 -37.29 26.13
N GLU A 38 1.38 -38.28 27.00
CA GLU A 38 1.17 -39.70 26.61
C GLU A 38 -0.21 -39.95 26.00
N MET A 39 -1.17 -39.07 26.26
CA MET A 39 -2.55 -39.19 25.81
C MET A 39 -2.86 -38.34 24.57
N GLY A 40 -1.84 -37.75 23.96
CA GLY A 40 -2.01 -36.88 22.79
C GLY A 40 -2.85 -35.63 23.08
N ALA A 41 -2.88 -35.16 24.33
CA ALA A 41 -3.58 -33.95 24.77
C ALA A 41 -2.55 -32.88 25.14
N ASP A 42 -2.58 -31.75 24.44
CA ASP A 42 -1.70 -30.60 24.72
C ASP A 42 -2.45 -29.65 25.66
N VAL A 43 -2.15 -29.64 26.96
CA VAL A 43 -2.82 -28.75 27.92
C VAL A 43 -2.09 -27.41 27.95
N ARG A 44 -2.75 -26.35 27.48
CA ARG A 44 -2.12 -25.02 27.35
C ARG A 44 -2.23 -24.18 28.61
N THR A 45 -3.42 -24.19 29.21
CA THR A 45 -3.78 -23.29 30.30
C THR A 45 -4.78 -23.99 31.21
N ILE A 46 -4.54 -23.94 32.52
CA ILE A 46 -5.50 -24.39 33.53
C ILE A 46 -5.83 -23.20 34.41
N ARG A 47 -7.11 -22.86 34.52
CA ARG A 47 -7.58 -21.70 35.30
C ARG A 47 -8.81 -22.03 36.13
N LYS A 48 -9.02 -21.28 37.21
CA LYS A 48 -10.22 -21.36 38.05
C LYS A 48 -11.31 -20.46 37.47
N THR A 49 -12.54 -20.96 37.33
CA THR A 49 -13.70 -20.15 36.91
C THR A 49 -14.25 -19.32 38.08
N ARG A 50 -15.10 -18.33 37.80
CA ARG A 50 -15.77 -17.52 38.84
C ARG A 50 -16.60 -18.38 39.82
N ASP A 51 -17.14 -19.50 39.34
CA ASP A 51 -17.94 -20.44 40.13
C ASP A 51 -17.09 -21.44 40.94
N GLY A 52 -15.76 -21.36 40.85
CA GLY A 52 -14.83 -22.22 41.57
C GLY A 52 -14.39 -23.49 40.83
N ASP A 53 -14.89 -23.70 39.62
CA ASP A 53 -14.58 -24.87 38.77
C ASP A 53 -13.17 -24.80 38.18
N VAL A 54 -12.61 -25.95 37.80
CA VAL A 54 -11.33 -26.03 37.07
C VAL A 54 -11.62 -26.04 35.56
N LEU A 55 -11.12 -25.06 34.82
CA LEU A 55 -11.16 -25.03 33.35
C LEU A 55 -9.79 -25.40 32.79
N ILE A 56 -9.74 -26.47 32.01
CA ILE A 56 -8.56 -26.94 31.27
C ILE A 56 -8.75 -26.61 29.79
N GLU A 57 -7.90 -25.73 29.26
CA GLU A 57 -7.90 -25.37 27.84
C GLU A 57 -6.90 -26.22 27.06
N LEU A 58 -7.38 -26.84 25.98
CA LEU A 58 -6.57 -27.74 25.16
C LEU A 58 -5.97 -27.02 23.93
N GLY A 59 -4.79 -27.49 23.54
CA GLY A 59 -4.01 -27.07 22.39
C GLY A 59 -4.55 -27.63 21.08
N ARG A 60 -4.20 -26.97 19.98
CA ARG A 60 -4.81 -27.15 18.63
C ARG A 60 -4.61 -28.54 18.01
N GLN A 61 -3.68 -29.34 18.53
CA GLN A 61 -3.33 -30.68 18.01
C GLN A 61 -3.74 -31.81 18.96
N SER A 62 -4.55 -31.52 19.98
CA SER A 62 -5.02 -32.54 20.91
C SER A 62 -5.95 -33.52 20.16
N ALA A 63 -5.46 -34.73 19.88
CA ALA A 63 -6.17 -35.69 19.04
C ALA A 63 -7.33 -36.37 19.79
N ASN A 64 -7.17 -36.60 21.10
CA ASN A 64 -8.07 -37.45 21.88
C ASN A 64 -8.67 -36.72 23.09
N GLN A 65 -9.40 -35.62 22.84
CA GLN A 65 -10.07 -34.83 23.90
C GLN A 65 -11.08 -35.66 24.71
N LYS A 66 -11.84 -36.54 24.05
CA LYS A 66 -12.86 -37.37 24.70
C LYS A 66 -12.24 -38.40 25.64
N GLU A 67 -11.19 -39.08 25.18
CA GLU A 67 -10.44 -40.06 25.97
C GLU A 67 -9.73 -39.40 27.17
N PHE A 68 -9.21 -38.18 26.99
CA PHE A 68 -8.64 -37.37 28.06
C PHE A 68 -9.71 -36.94 29.07
N ALA A 69 -10.89 -36.51 28.63
CA ALA A 69 -12.01 -36.14 29.50
C ALA A 69 -12.59 -37.36 30.26
N ASP A 70 -12.67 -38.52 29.61
CA ASP A 70 -13.18 -39.77 30.19
C ASP A 70 -12.22 -40.32 31.26
N LYS A 71 -10.90 -40.19 31.06
CA LYS A 71 -9.91 -40.60 32.08
C LYS A 71 -9.88 -39.63 33.26
N ILE A 72 -10.03 -38.33 33.02
CA ILE A 72 -10.22 -37.34 34.09
C ILE A 72 -11.49 -37.68 34.88
N LYS A 73 -12.58 -38.06 34.19
CA LYS A 73 -13.82 -38.51 34.84
C LYS A 73 -13.63 -39.79 35.66
N ALA A 74 -12.86 -40.75 35.15
CA ALA A 74 -12.55 -41.99 35.86
C ALA A 74 -11.69 -41.78 37.12
N VAL A 75 -10.75 -40.83 37.08
CA VAL A 75 -9.91 -40.47 38.24
C VAL A 75 -10.72 -39.73 39.31
N LEU A 76 -11.66 -38.86 38.90
CA LEU A 76 -12.48 -38.09 39.83
C LEU A 76 -13.66 -38.89 40.42
N GLY A 77 -14.14 -39.93 39.73
CA GLY A 77 -15.25 -40.76 40.18
C GLY A 77 -16.49 -39.94 40.54
N ASP A 78 -17.10 -40.24 41.69
CA ASP A 78 -18.31 -39.55 42.19
C ASP A 78 -18.03 -38.16 42.80
N ARG A 79 -16.77 -37.71 42.88
CA ARG A 79 -16.36 -36.48 43.58
C ARG A 79 -16.37 -35.22 42.71
N GLY A 80 -16.64 -35.35 41.42
CA GLY A 80 -16.74 -34.20 40.53
C GLY A 80 -17.33 -34.54 39.16
N THR A 81 -17.90 -33.55 38.49
CA THR A 81 -18.45 -33.73 37.14
C THR A 81 -17.56 -33.06 36.10
N THR A 82 -17.32 -33.75 34.99
CA THR A 82 -16.55 -33.23 33.86
C THR A 82 -17.49 -32.88 32.71
N ARG A 83 -17.31 -31.71 32.09
CA ARG A 83 -18.04 -31.27 30.89
C ARG A 83 -17.07 -30.79 29.82
N SER A 84 -17.18 -31.38 28.64
CA SER A 84 -16.43 -30.94 27.45
C SER A 84 -17.17 -29.79 26.77
N LEU A 85 -16.48 -28.70 26.48
CA LEU A 85 -16.98 -27.57 25.69
C LEU A 85 -16.40 -27.65 24.28
N VAL A 86 -17.27 -27.91 23.31
CA VAL A 86 -16.97 -27.87 21.88
C VAL A 86 -17.80 -26.73 21.27
N PRO A 87 -17.22 -25.83 20.44
CA PRO A 87 -17.95 -24.72 19.84
C PRO A 87 -19.04 -25.23 18.89
N ARG A 88 -20.27 -24.72 19.09
CA ARG A 88 -21.47 -25.09 18.32
C ARG A 88 -21.92 -23.93 17.45
N VAL A 89 -22.34 -24.24 16.23
CA VAL A 89 -22.92 -23.28 15.27
C VAL A 89 -24.31 -23.75 14.84
N SER A 90 -25.15 -22.81 14.42
CA SER A 90 -26.47 -23.11 13.87
C SER A 90 -26.38 -23.13 12.34
N LEU A 91 -26.72 -24.26 11.73
CA LEU A 91 -26.83 -24.43 10.29
C LEU A 91 -28.31 -24.37 9.90
N GLU A 92 -28.69 -23.41 9.06
CA GLU A 92 -30.04 -23.36 8.51
C GLU A 92 -30.10 -24.17 7.21
N VAL A 93 -30.95 -25.20 7.21
CA VAL A 93 -31.29 -26.05 6.07
C VAL A 93 -32.61 -25.57 5.49
N ARG A 94 -32.58 -25.08 4.25
CA ARG A 94 -33.75 -24.47 3.59
C ARG A 94 -34.33 -25.38 2.50
N ASP A 95 -35.57 -25.05 2.11
CA ASP A 95 -36.35 -25.67 1.03
C ASP A 95 -36.89 -27.08 1.40
N LEU A 96 -37.15 -27.35 2.68
CA LEU A 96 -37.82 -28.59 3.12
C LEU A 96 -39.31 -28.52 2.77
N ASP A 97 -39.91 -29.65 2.42
CA ASP A 97 -41.37 -29.75 2.31
C ASP A 97 -42.04 -29.72 3.70
N ASP A 98 -43.31 -29.33 3.74
CA ASP A 98 -44.11 -29.20 4.97
C ASP A 98 -44.47 -30.52 5.65
N VAL A 99 -44.21 -31.66 5.01
CA VAL A 99 -44.37 -33.00 5.59
C VAL A 99 -43.07 -33.53 6.23
N THR A 100 -41.93 -32.88 6.01
CA THR A 100 -40.63 -33.26 6.58
C THR A 100 -40.65 -33.15 8.11
N THR A 101 -40.31 -34.25 8.79
CA THR A 101 -40.23 -34.30 10.26
C THR A 101 -38.82 -34.04 10.78
N VAL A 102 -38.67 -33.82 12.10
CA VAL A 102 -37.36 -33.66 12.74
C VAL A 102 -36.53 -34.94 12.57
N GLU A 103 -37.20 -36.08 12.60
CA GLU A 103 -36.65 -37.42 12.42
C GLU A 103 -36.11 -37.61 11.00
N ASP A 104 -36.78 -37.10 9.97
CA ASP A 104 -36.32 -37.16 8.58
C ASP A 104 -35.03 -36.34 8.37
N VAL A 105 -34.96 -35.16 8.99
CA VAL A 105 -33.76 -34.31 8.96
C VAL A 105 -32.63 -34.99 9.73
N ARG A 106 -32.92 -35.59 10.88
CA ARG A 106 -31.94 -36.34 11.69
C ARG A 106 -31.38 -37.54 10.91
N ALA A 107 -32.24 -38.38 10.33
CA ALA A 107 -31.83 -39.56 9.57
C ALA A 107 -30.99 -39.19 8.34
N ALA A 108 -31.33 -38.08 7.66
CA ALA A 108 -30.54 -37.59 6.53
C ALA A 108 -29.15 -37.11 6.94
N LEU A 109 -29.04 -36.45 8.10
CA LEU A 109 -27.75 -36.02 8.65
C LEU A 109 -26.93 -37.22 9.17
N GLU A 110 -27.58 -38.20 9.81
CA GLU A 110 -26.95 -39.43 10.29
C GLU A 110 -26.43 -40.33 9.17
N ARG A 111 -27.07 -40.32 7.99
CA ARG A 111 -26.57 -40.99 6.78
C ARG A 111 -25.28 -40.36 6.26
N ASP A 112 -25.19 -39.04 6.31
CA ASP A 112 -24.16 -38.28 5.61
C ASP A 112 -22.96 -37.92 6.51
N LEU A 113 -23.07 -38.14 7.82
CA LEU A 113 -22.09 -37.81 8.87
C LEU A 113 -21.70 -39.05 9.68
N LYS A 114 -20.61 -38.96 10.46
CA LYS A 114 -20.17 -40.07 11.33
C LYS A 114 -21.05 -40.17 12.59
N PRO A 115 -21.25 -41.37 13.17
CA PRO A 115 -22.10 -41.57 14.36
C PRO A 115 -21.68 -40.76 15.59
N GLU A 116 -20.39 -40.41 15.67
CA GLU A 116 -19.83 -39.60 16.75
C GLU A 116 -20.23 -38.12 16.66
N ASP A 117 -20.50 -37.62 15.46
CA ASP A 117 -20.82 -36.21 15.17
C ASP A 117 -22.34 -35.92 15.28
N THR A 118 -23.18 -36.96 15.25
CA THR A 118 -24.66 -36.88 15.22
C THR A 118 -25.30 -36.96 16.60
N ASN A 119 -24.59 -37.52 17.60
CA ASN A 119 -25.06 -37.67 18.98
C ASN A 119 -25.27 -36.32 19.71
N GLU A 120 -24.68 -35.24 19.23
CA GLU A 120 -24.79 -33.90 19.82
C GLU A 120 -25.45 -32.91 18.85
N MET A 121 -26.61 -33.22 18.27
CA MET A 121 -27.35 -32.32 17.37
C MET A 121 -28.74 -31.97 17.91
N GLU A 122 -29.07 -30.67 17.92
CA GLU A 122 -30.43 -30.18 18.16
C GLU A 122 -31.01 -29.67 16.85
N ILE A 123 -32.23 -30.11 16.51
CA ILE A 123 -32.89 -29.75 15.25
C ILE A 123 -34.22 -29.07 15.59
N PHE A 124 -34.45 -27.90 15.00
CA PHE A 124 -35.69 -27.13 15.15
C PHE A 124 -36.29 -26.85 13.78
N LEU A 125 -37.54 -27.24 13.54
CA LEU A 125 -38.26 -26.88 12.31
C LEU A 125 -38.97 -25.53 12.47
N THR A 126 -38.85 -24.69 11.45
CA THR A 126 -39.62 -23.44 11.36
C THR A 126 -41.02 -23.71 10.83
N LYS A 127 -42.00 -22.86 11.18
CA LYS A 127 -43.35 -22.96 10.56
C LYS A 127 -43.27 -22.89 9.03
N PRO A 128 -44.05 -23.71 8.29
CA PRO A 128 -44.09 -23.66 6.83
C PRO A 128 -44.46 -22.27 6.31
N ASN A 129 -43.77 -21.86 5.25
CA ASN A 129 -44.05 -20.63 4.54
C ASN A 129 -45.26 -20.78 3.61
N VAL A 130 -45.66 -19.68 2.96
CA VAL A 130 -46.86 -19.60 2.09
C VAL A 130 -46.82 -20.55 0.87
N ARG A 131 -45.70 -21.25 0.63
CA ARG A 131 -45.52 -22.24 -0.45
C ARG A 131 -45.49 -23.69 0.06
N GLY A 132 -45.84 -23.95 1.32
CA GLY A 132 -45.72 -25.28 1.92
C GLY A 132 -44.27 -25.72 2.12
N GLN A 133 -43.33 -24.77 2.26
CA GLN A 133 -41.91 -25.07 2.49
C GLN A 133 -41.47 -24.60 3.88
N GLN A 134 -40.71 -25.42 4.60
CA GLN A 134 -40.12 -25.09 5.91
C GLN A 134 -38.59 -25.10 5.86
N SER A 135 -37.96 -24.56 6.91
CA SER A 135 -36.53 -24.63 7.16
C SER A 135 -36.26 -25.44 8.44
N ALA A 136 -35.14 -26.15 8.51
CA ALA A 136 -34.62 -26.71 9.74
C ALA A 136 -33.42 -25.91 10.22
N VAL A 137 -33.39 -25.52 11.48
CA VAL A 137 -32.22 -24.97 12.16
C VAL A 137 -31.57 -26.11 12.92
N VAL A 138 -30.36 -26.46 12.53
CA VAL A 138 -29.60 -27.55 13.16
C VAL A 138 -28.43 -26.97 13.92
N LYS A 139 -28.45 -27.08 15.25
CA LYS A 139 -27.30 -26.75 16.09
C LYS A 139 -26.37 -27.95 16.18
N MET A 140 -25.14 -27.77 15.75
CA MET A 140 -24.13 -28.84 15.71
C MET A 140 -22.72 -28.27 15.92
N VAL A 141 -21.73 -29.15 16.03
CA VAL A 141 -20.32 -28.78 16.15
C VAL A 141 -19.84 -28.04 14.88
N GLU A 142 -19.06 -26.97 15.04
CA GLU A 142 -18.59 -26.09 13.94
C GLU A 142 -17.88 -26.86 12.81
N LYS A 143 -17.00 -27.81 13.17
CA LYS A 143 -16.27 -28.65 12.20
C LYS A 143 -17.22 -29.45 11.30
N THR A 144 -18.29 -29.98 11.89
CA THR A 144 -19.31 -30.79 11.20
C THR A 144 -20.17 -29.91 10.29
N ALA A 145 -20.54 -28.71 10.74
CA ALA A 145 -21.26 -27.74 9.92
C ALA A 145 -20.46 -27.31 8.69
N LEU A 146 -19.15 -27.10 8.83
CA LEU A 146 -18.26 -26.76 7.70
C LEU A 146 -18.14 -27.91 6.68
N GLN A 147 -18.07 -29.17 7.14
CA GLN A 147 -18.05 -30.34 6.25
C GLN A 147 -19.35 -30.47 5.43
N LEU A 148 -20.51 -30.18 6.05
CA LEU A 148 -21.80 -30.16 5.34
C LEU A 148 -21.88 -29.03 4.31
N LEU A 149 -21.28 -27.87 4.60
CA LEU A 149 -21.26 -26.71 3.71
C LEU A 149 -20.34 -26.91 2.50
N GLU A 150 -19.20 -27.59 2.65
CA GLU A 150 -18.33 -27.94 1.53
C GLU A 150 -19.03 -28.82 0.50
N ARG A 151 -19.94 -29.69 0.95
CA ARG A 151 -20.78 -30.52 0.07
C ARG A 151 -21.89 -29.71 -0.64
N GLY A 152 -22.29 -28.57 -0.08
CA GLY A 152 -23.18 -27.57 -0.69
C GLY A 152 -24.64 -28.00 -0.91
N ARG A 153 -24.98 -29.29 -0.76
CA ARG A 153 -26.33 -29.86 -0.85
C ARG A 153 -26.47 -31.04 0.11
N ILE A 154 -27.59 -31.11 0.82
CA ILE A 154 -27.96 -32.24 1.68
C ILE A 154 -29.27 -32.81 1.16
N ARG A 155 -29.33 -34.12 0.90
CA ARG A 155 -30.55 -34.77 0.42
C ARG A 155 -31.40 -35.21 1.60
N ILE A 156 -32.55 -34.57 1.79
CA ILE A 156 -33.51 -34.88 2.84
C ILE A 156 -34.79 -35.34 2.14
N GLY A 157 -35.17 -36.60 2.36
CA GLY A 157 -36.20 -37.27 1.55
C GLY A 157 -35.89 -37.21 0.05
N TRP A 158 -36.81 -36.62 -0.72
CA TRP A 158 -36.72 -36.48 -2.18
C TRP A 158 -36.10 -35.15 -2.63
N VAL A 159 -35.76 -34.27 -1.68
CA VAL A 159 -35.39 -32.86 -1.95
C VAL A 159 -33.92 -32.60 -1.63
N ASN A 160 -33.25 -31.83 -2.50
CA ASN A 160 -31.88 -31.35 -2.29
C ASN A 160 -31.90 -29.99 -1.59
N CYS A 161 -31.57 -29.97 -0.32
CA CYS A 161 -31.61 -28.80 0.55
C CYS A 161 -30.27 -28.08 0.59
N ARG A 162 -30.27 -26.76 0.84
CA ARG A 162 -29.04 -25.94 0.94
C ARG A 162 -28.78 -25.54 2.38
N GLY A 163 -27.54 -25.75 2.85
CA GLY A 163 -27.04 -25.16 4.09
C GLY A 163 -26.50 -23.76 3.84
N ASN A 164 -26.85 -22.79 4.69
CA ASN A 164 -26.30 -21.43 4.61
C ASN A 164 -25.85 -20.94 5.99
N LEU A 165 -24.61 -20.48 6.09
CA LEU A 165 -24.19 -19.55 7.14
C LEU A 165 -24.36 -18.15 6.54
N HIS A 166 -24.91 -17.19 7.28
CA HIS A 166 -25.43 -15.90 6.80
C HIS A 166 -24.43 -14.92 6.12
N ARG A 167 -23.28 -15.39 5.64
CA ARG A 167 -22.17 -14.61 5.07
C ARG A 167 -22.16 -14.61 3.54
N SER A 168 -22.31 -13.45 2.90
CA SER A 168 -22.41 -13.35 1.42
C SER A 168 -21.12 -12.92 0.70
N VAL A 169 -20.55 -13.84 -0.10
CA VAL A 169 -19.41 -13.56 -1.00
C VAL A 169 -19.67 -12.35 -1.91
N ALA A 170 -20.84 -12.33 -2.55
CA ALA A 170 -21.21 -11.28 -3.49
C ALA A 170 -21.34 -9.90 -2.81
N ALA A 171 -21.67 -9.87 -1.52
CA ALA A 171 -21.77 -8.62 -0.78
C ALA A 171 -20.39 -8.03 -0.50
N GLN A 172 -19.45 -8.85 -0.01
CA GLN A 172 -18.08 -8.40 0.21
C GLN A 172 -17.38 -8.02 -1.10
N ASP A 173 -17.68 -8.69 -2.21
CA ASP A 173 -17.18 -8.29 -3.53
C ASP A 173 -17.66 -6.89 -3.94
N LEU A 174 -18.97 -6.66 -3.92
CA LEU A 174 -19.55 -5.37 -4.29
C LEU A 174 -19.14 -4.25 -3.32
N LEU A 175 -18.93 -4.57 -2.04
CA LEU A 175 -18.39 -3.65 -1.04
C LEU A 175 -17.03 -3.09 -1.46
N GLN A 176 -16.12 -3.94 -1.99
CA GLN A 176 -14.79 -3.47 -2.43
C GLN A 176 -14.90 -2.44 -3.56
N GLN A 177 -15.87 -2.59 -4.46
CA GLN A 177 -16.11 -1.62 -5.52
C GLN A 177 -16.77 -0.35 -4.98
N LEU A 178 -17.83 -0.50 -4.18
CA LEU A 178 -18.59 0.62 -3.62
C LEU A 178 -17.70 1.53 -2.76
N ARG A 179 -16.78 0.95 -1.99
CA ARG A 179 -15.71 1.65 -1.27
C ARG A 179 -14.92 2.60 -2.17
N ARG A 180 -14.57 2.15 -3.38
CA ARG A 180 -13.78 2.94 -4.34
C ARG A 180 -14.62 4.03 -5.02
N GLU A 181 -15.90 3.75 -5.27
CA GLU A 181 -16.87 4.70 -5.84
C GLU A 181 -17.21 5.84 -4.89
N LYS A 182 -17.42 5.52 -3.60
CA LYS A 182 -17.75 6.49 -2.55
C LYS A 182 -16.52 7.12 -1.91
N GLU A 183 -15.34 6.67 -2.30
CA GLU A 183 -14.08 7.16 -1.76
C GLU A 183 -13.95 7.03 -0.24
N ALA A 184 -14.57 6.00 0.34
CA ALA A 184 -14.62 5.79 1.79
C ALA A 184 -13.22 5.56 2.40
N ASP A 185 -12.92 6.29 3.48
CA ASP A 185 -11.66 6.15 4.22
C ASP A 185 -11.73 5.03 5.27
N LEU A 186 -12.90 4.83 5.89
CA LEU A 186 -13.18 3.81 6.90
C LEU A 186 -14.46 3.02 6.56
N LEU A 187 -14.50 1.72 6.83
CA LEU A 187 -15.70 0.90 6.77
C LEU A 187 -15.92 0.16 8.08
N LEU A 188 -17.16 0.19 8.56
CA LEU A 188 -17.64 -0.55 9.73
C LEU A 188 -18.54 -1.68 9.21
N LEU A 189 -18.23 -2.92 9.57
CA LEU A 189 -18.76 -4.11 8.93
C LEU A 189 -19.36 -5.07 9.96
N SER A 190 -20.53 -5.61 9.62
CA SER A 190 -21.22 -6.68 10.34
C SER A 190 -21.29 -7.93 9.47
N GLU A 191 -21.05 -9.10 10.06
CA GLU A 191 -21.07 -10.42 9.41
C GLU A 191 -20.24 -10.52 8.12
N GLN A 192 -18.97 -10.09 8.17
CA GLN A 192 -18.06 -10.22 7.03
C GLN A 192 -17.91 -11.69 6.55
N HIS A 193 -17.80 -11.89 5.24
CA HIS A 193 -17.65 -13.25 4.69
C HIS A 193 -16.27 -13.84 4.98
N HIS A 194 -15.22 -13.05 4.82
CA HIS A 194 -13.85 -13.37 5.26
C HIS A 194 -13.10 -12.10 5.66
N ASN A 195 -12.05 -12.25 6.45
CA ASN A 195 -11.15 -11.14 6.75
C ASN A 195 -10.21 -10.89 5.57
N MET A 196 -9.82 -9.65 5.35
CA MET A 196 -8.83 -9.31 4.33
C MET A 196 -7.42 -9.53 4.90
N ASP A 197 -6.53 -10.13 4.11
CA ASP A 197 -5.10 -10.29 4.45
C ASP A 197 -4.36 -8.94 4.29
N ASP A 198 -4.72 -7.95 5.09
CA ASP A 198 -4.11 -6.62 5.11
C ASP A 198 -4.00 -6.10 6.55
N ASN A 199 -2.94 -5.37 6.87
CA ASN A 199 -2.73 -4.78 8.20
C ASN A 199 -3.76 -3.68 8.54
N SER A 200 -4.62 -3.33 7.59
CA SER A 200 -5.69 -2.35 7.73
C SER A 200 -7.04 -2.93 8.20
N TRP A 201 -7.08 -4.21 8.56
CA TRP A 201 -8.31 -4.93 8.90
C TRP A 201 -8.33 -5.36 10.37
N ILE A 202 -9.28 -4.81 11.13
CA ILE A 202 -9.48 -5.11 12.55
C ILE A 202 -10.76 -5.94 12.67
N THR A 203 -10.75 -6.99 13.48
CA THR A 203 -11.91 -7.90 13.65
C THR A 203 -12.11 -8.21 15.11
N ASP A 204 -13.37 -8.22 15.54
CA ASP A 204 -13.79 -8.55 16.90
C ASP A 204 -13.39 -9.98 17.32
N GLU A 205 -13.56 -10.30 18.60
CA GLU A 205 -13.18 -11.61 19.13
C GLU A 205 -13.97 -12.79 18.54
N LEU A 206 -15.21 -12.52 18.08
CA LEU A 206 -16.12 -13.53 17.56
C LEU A 206 -16.05 -13.67 16.03
N GLY A 207 -15.35 -12.78 15.33
CA GLY A 207 -15.30 -12.76 13.87
C GLY A 207 -16.64 -12.39 13.24
N THR A 208 -17.41 -11.52 13.90
CA THR A 208 -18.75 -11.07 13.52
C THR A 208 -18.85 -9.56 13.26
N ALA A 209 -17.90 -8.76 13.76
CA ALA A 209 -17.78 -7.34 13.48
C ALA A 209 -16.35 -7.01 13.04
N ALA A 210 -16.19 -6.10 12.09
CA ALA A 210 -14.88 -5.71 11.59
C ALA A 210 -14.81 -4.23 11.20
N ILE A 211 -13.61 -3.66 11.30
CA ILE A 211 -13.29 -2.34 10.80
C ILE A 211 -12.24 -2.48 9.69
N TRP A 212 -12.47 -1.80 8.57
CA TRP A 212 -11.51 -1.72 7.48
C TRP A 212 -11.04 -0.28 7.25
N VAL A 213 -9.76 -0.01 7.52
CA VAL A 213 -9.09 1.25 7.19
C VAL A 213 -8.70 1.24 5.71
N ALA A 214 -9.62 1.69 4.86
CA ALA A 214 -9.48 1.56 3.41
C ALA A 214 -8.42 2.48 2.79
N ARG A 215 -8.09 3.60 3.45
CA ARG A 215 -7.13 4.60 2.99
C ARG A 215 -6.22 5.06 4.14
N PRO A 216 -5.18 4.28 4.50
CA PRO A 216 -4.26 4.61 5.59
C PRO A 216 -3.53 5.96 5.42
N GLY A 217 -3.39 6.45 4.18
CA GLY A 217 -2.80 7.77 3.92
C GLY A 217 -3.72 8.96 4.23
N ASN A 218 -5.03 8.73 4.40
CA ASN A 218 -6.01 9.75 4.79
C ASN A 218 -6.47 9.58 6.24
N PHE A 219 -6.43 8.36 6.76
CA PHE A 219 -6.79 8.02 8.14
C PHE A 219 -5.59 7.37 8.82
N HIS A 220 -4.95 8.10 9.74
CA HIS A 220 -3.85 7.58 10.52
C HIS A 220 -4.39 6.85 11.75
N GLU A 221 -4.14 5.55 11.81
CA GLU A 221 -4.48 4.73 12.96
C GLU A 221 -3.52 5.05 14.12
N GLU A 222 -4.08 5.53 15.24
CA GLU A 222 -3.35 5.82 16.47
C GLU A 222 -3.38 4.62 17.43
N ALA A 223 -4.55 3.98 17.56
CA ALA A 223 -4.78 2.81 18.40
C ALA A 223 -6.00 2.01 17.91
N HIS A 224 -6.08 0.73 18.27
CA HIS A 224 -7.27 -0.09 18.05
C HIS A 224 -7.47 -1.08 19.20
N GLY A 225 -8.67 -1.62 19.29
CA GLY A 225 -9.01 -2.66 20.25
C GLY A 225 -10.22 -3.47 19.81
N VAL A 226 -10.48 -4.56 20.53
CA VAL A 226 -11.50 -5.54 20.18
C VAL A 226 -12.20 -6.04 21.43
N GLY A 227 -13.47 -6.39 21.30
CA GLY A 227 -14.28 -7.07 22.32
C GLY A 227 -15.19 -8.12 21.70
N ALA A 228 -16.03 -8.74 22.52
CA ALA A 228 -17.00 -9.72 22.05
C ALA A 228 -18.18 -9.05 21.34
N GLY A 229 -18.21 -9.10 20.01
CA GLY A 229 -19.26 -8.46 19.20
C GLY A 229 -18.98 -7.00 18.82
N PHE A 230 -17.77 -6.49 19.09
CA PHE A 230 -17.35 -5.17 18.61
C PHE A 230 -15.85 -5.07 18.35
N ALA A 231 -15.48 -4.15 17.47
CA ALA A 231 -14.10 -3.72 17.24
C ALA A 231 -14.07 -2.19 17.22
N TRP A 232 -12.95 -1.58 17.59
CA TRP A 232 -12.79 -0.12 17.54
C TRP A 232 -11.42 0.31 17.02
N VAL A 233 -11.38 1.50 16.42
CA VAL A 233 -10.16 2.15 15.94
C VAL A 233 -10.18 3.64 16.26
N ARG A 234 -9.05 4.18 16.68
CA ARG A 234 -8.85 5.61 16.95
C ARG A 234 -7.95 6.22 15.88
N GLY A 235 -8.36 7.37 15.36
CA GLY A 235 -7.56 8.15 14.42
C GLY A 235 -8.16 9.52 14.16
N GLY A 236 -7.30 10.54 14.07
CA GLY A 236 -7.74 11.92 13.80
C GLY A 236 -8.56 12.52 14.95
N GLY A 237 -8.27 12.11 16.19
CA GLY A 237 -8.96 12.56 17.40
C GLY A 237 -10.37 11.99 17.61
N VAL A 238 -10.78 10.97 16.85
CA VAL A 238 -12.08 10.29 16.96
C VAL A 238 -11.88 8.78 17.10
N THR A 239 -12.70 8.14 17.94
CA THR A 239 -12.76 6.68 18.08
C THR A 239 -14.02 6.11 17.42
N TYR A 240 -13.86 5.20 16.47
CA TYR A 240 -14.94 4.56 15.72
C TYR A 240 -15.12 3.11 16.17
N PHE A 241 -16.34 2.71 16.49
CA PHE A 241 -16.73 1.35 16.87
C PHE A 241 -17.60 0.72 15.78
N SER A 242 -17.31 -0.54 15.45
CA SER A 242 -18.16 -1.42 14.65
C SER A 242 -18.73 -2.51 15.53
N VAL A 243 -20.06 -2.66 15.56
CA VAL A 243 -20.78 -3.55 16.47
C VAL A 243 -21.65 -4.55 15.71
N TYR A 244 -21.69 -5.79 16.18
CA TYR A 244 -22.67 -6.79 15.77
C TYR A 244 -23.16 -7.60 16.97
N LEU A 245 -24.47 -7.54 17.22
CA LEU A 245 -25.16 -8.31 18.26
C LEU A 245 -26.18 -9.24 17.63
N THR A 246 -26.06 -10.54 17.85
CA THR A 246 -26.85 -11.55 17.13
C THR A 246 -28.31 -11.56 17.59
N PRO A 247 -29.29 -11.74 16.69
CA PRO A 247 -30.70 -11.79 17.10
C PRO A 247 -31.03 -13.04 17.93
N SER A 248 -30.22 -14.11 17.86
CA SER A 248 -30.49 -15.40 18.49
C SER A 248 -29.89 -15.60 19.89
N GLU A 249 -29.14 -14.62 20.41
CA GLU A 249 -28.55 -14.73 21.75
C GLU A 249 -29.56 -14.52 22.89
N SER A 250 -29.25 -15.08 24.06
CA SER A 250 -30.04 -14.85 25.26
C SER A 250 -29.97 -13.38 25.68
N LEU A 251 -30.97 -12.91 26.44
CA LEU A 251 -30.94 -11.54 26.93
C LEU A 251 -29.76 -11.28 27.87
N GLY A 252 -29.32 -12.28 28.64
CA GLY A 252 -28.14 -12.16 29.51
C GLY A 252 -26.85 -11.97 28.73
N ASP A 253 -26.65 -12.74 27.65
CA ASP A 253 -25.48 -12.59 26.77
C ASP A 253 -25.47 -11.23 26.07
N PHE A 254 -26.66 -10.77 25.64
CA PHE A 254 -26.83 -9.44 25.04
C PHE A 254 -26.43 -8.33 26.03
N VAL A 255 -26.89 -8.40 27.28
CA VAL A 255 -26.55 -7.42 28.33
C VAL A 255 -25.05 -7.43 28.60
N GLY A 256 -24.43 -8.60 28.77
CA GLY A 256 -23.00 -8.68 29.04
C GLY A 256 -22.13 -8.11 27.92
N LYS A 257 -22.52 -8.26 26.65
CA LYS A 257 -21.84 -7.62 25.52
C LYS A 257 -22.06 -6.11 25.48
N LEU A 258 -23.26 -5.66 25.84
CA LEU A 258 -23.59 -4.24 25.90
C LEU A 258 -22.82 -3.53 27.03
N GLU A 259 -22.66 -4.16 28.19
CA GLU A 259 -21.82 -3.68 29.29
C GLU A 259 -20.35 -3.60 28.87
N ALA A 260 -19.81 -4.61 28.20
CA ALA A 260 -18.44 -4.58 27.69
C ALA A 260 -18.22 -3.47 26.63
N LEU A 261 -19.24 -3.20 25.80
CA LEU A 261 -19.21 -2.09 24.85
C LEU A 261 -19.26 -0.74 25.59
N GLU A 262 -20.11 -0.62 26.62
CA GLU A 262 -20.24 0.57 27.46
C GLU A 262 -18.91 0.93 28.13
N ASP A 263 -18.25 -0.04 28.77
CA ASP A 263 -16.92 0.13 29.38
C ASP A 263 -15.91 0.63 28.34
N ALA A 264 -15.88 0.01 27.15
CA ALA A 264 -14.95 0.39 26.09
C ALA A 264 -15.22 1.79 25.51
N VAL A 265 -16.49 2.21 25.45
CA VAL A 265 -16.88 3.56 25.02
C VAL A 265 -16.45 4.60 26.06
N LEU A 266 -16.65 4.31 27.35
CA LEU A 266 -16.22 5.21 28.44
C LEU A 266 -14.69 5.36 28.48
N ASP A 267 -13.94 4.27 28.28
CA ASP A 267 -12.47 4.29 28.18
C ASP A 267 -11.97 5.03 26.92
N ALA A 268 -12.79 5.12 25.88
CA ALA A 268 -12.39 5.72 24.61
C ALA A 268 -12.34 7.26 24.62
N GLY A 269 -13.00 7.92 25.58
CA GLY A 269 -13.01 9.38 25.76
C GLY A 269 -14.19 10.12 25.11
N GLU A 270 -14.07 11.43 24.88
CA GLU A 270 -15.20 12.32 24.53
C GLU A 270 -15.62 12.30 23.05
N ASN A 271 -14.79 11.81 22.13
CA ASN A 271 -15.06 11.81 20.68
C ASN A 271 -15.28 10.39 20.16
N VAL A 272 -16.51 9.89 20.23
CA VAL A 272 -16.84 8.50 19.91
C VAL A 272 -17.97 8.42 18.90
N VAL A 273 -17.82 7.50 17.94
CA VAL A 273 -18.87 7.08 17.01
C VAL A 273 -19.07 5.57 17.16
N VAL A 274 -20.29 5.12 17.43
CA VAL A 274 -20.64 3.70 17.53
C VAL A 274 -21.64 3.35 16.46
N CYS A 275 -21.27 2.49 15.51
CA CYS A 275 -22.18 2.03 14.48
C CYS A 275 -22.18 0.50 14.40
N GLY A 276 -23.32 -0.08 14.02
CA GLY A 276 -23.40 -1.52 13.87
C GLY A 276 -24.81 -2.05 13.76
N ASP A 277 -24.92 -3.37 13.64
CA ASP A 277 -26.20 -4.07 13.69
C ASP A 277 -26.42 -4.60 15.11
N PHE A 278 -27.31 -3.93 15.84
CA PHE A 278 -27.63 -4.25 17.23
C PHE A 278 -28.80 -5.24 17.35
N ASN A 279 -29.51 -5.53 16.26
CA ASN A 279 -30.76 -6.28 16.27
C ASN A 279 -31.76 -5.77 17.34
N ALA A 280 -31.79 -4.46 17.54
CA ALA A 280 -32.58 -3.75 18.54
C ALA A 280 -33.58 -2.79 17.86
N ARG A 281 -34.82 -2.73 18.36
CA ARG A 281 -35.90 -1.92 17.75
C ARG A 281 -36.28 -0.79 18.70
N ALA A 282 -36.27 0.44 18.21
CA ALA A 282 -36.74 1.62 18.94
C ALA A 282 -37.24 2.71 17.96
N LEU A 283 -38.08 3.61 18.46
CA LEU A 283 -38.69 4.68 17.64
C LEU A 283 -37.64 5.73 17.26
N GLU A 284 -36.66 5.94 18.14
CA GLU A 284 -35.61 6.96 18.10
C GLU A 284 -34.68 6.82 16.88
N TRP A 285 -34.51 5.60 16.36
CA TRP A 285 -33.76 5.34 15.12
C TRP A 285 -34.65 4.86 13.96
N GLY A 286 -35.95 5.16 14.02
CA GLY A 286 -36.88 5.04 12.89
C GLY A 286 -37.54 3.67 12.71
N ASP A 287 -37.60 2.82 13.76
CA ASP A 287 -38.42 1.60 13.74
C ASP A 287 -39.88 1.90 14.19
N SER A 288 -40.82 1.01 13.88
CA SER A 288 -42.24 1.15 14.25
C SER A 288 -42.56 0.68 15.67
N THR A 289 -41.66 -0.08 16.30
CA THR A 289 -41.86 -0.61 17.65
C THR A 289 -40.59 -0.52 18.49
N CYS A 290 -40.74 -0.44 19.81
CA CYS A 290 -39.64 -0.50 20.77
C CYS A 290 -39.62 -1.84 21.50
N ASN A 291 -38.54 -2.63 21.34
CA ASN A 291 -38.37 -3.91 22.02
C ASN A 291 -37.44 -3.79 23.25
N ARG A 292 -37.35 -4.84 24.08
CA ARG A 292 -36.53 -4.81 25.30
C ARG A 292 -35.05 -4.52 25.03
N ARG A 293 -34.50 -5.04 23.92
CA ARG A 293 -33.12 -4.76 23.49
C ARG A 293 -32.93 -3.29 23.11
N GLY A 294 -33.90 -2.69 22.42
CA GLY A 294 -33.91 -1.25 22.09
C GLY A 294 -33.88 -0.37 23.31
N ARG A 295 -34.68 -0.68 24.33
CA ARG A 295 -34.63 0.03 25.63
C ARG A 295 -33.26 -0.03 26.29
N LEU A 296 -32.63 -1.20 26.32
CA LEU A 296 -31.29 -1.37 26.90
C LEU A 296 -30.23 -0.57 26.13
N VAL A 297 -30.30 -0.53 24.79
CA VAL A 297 -29.38 0.27 23.97
C VAL A 297 -29.59 1.76 24.20
N LEU A 298 -30.84 2.22 24.34
CA LEU A 298 -31.15 3.62 24.70
C LEU A 298 -30.63 3.97 26.10
N GLU A 299 -30.78 3.08 27.08
CA GLU A 299 -30.26 3.26 28.43
C GLU A 299 -28.72 3.34 28.44
N MET A 300 -28.04 2.52 27.63
CA MET A 300 -26.58 2.59 27.46
C MET A 300 -26.17 3.89 26.76
N ALA A 301 -26.88 4.30 25.70
CA ALA A 301 -26.61 5.56 25.00
C ALA A 301 -26.77 6.77 25.93
N ALA A 302 -27.81 6.78 26.78
CA ALA A 302 -28.02 7.82 27.77
C ALA A 302 -26.91 7.87 28.84
N ARG A 303 -26.45 6.71 29.33
CA ARG A 303 -25.37 6.61 30.32
C ARG A 303 -24.01 7.05 29.77
N THR A 304 -23.77 6.82 28.48
CA THR A 304 -22.51 7.15 27.79
C THR A 304 -22.51 8.52 27.12
N GLY A 305 -23.63 9.26 27.17
CA GLY A 305 -23.75 10.57 26.51
C GLY A 305 -23.76 10.51 24.98
N LEU A 306 -24.20 9.38 24.41
CA LEU A 306 -24.30 9.18 22.97
C LEU A 306 -25.68 9.59 22.44
N LEU A 307 -25.70 10.34 21.35
CA LEU A 307 -26.88 10.74 20.60
C LEU A 307 -27.10 9.85 19.38
N VAL A 308 -28.37 9.58 19.06
CA VAL A 308 -28.77 8.82 17.87
C VAL A 308 -28.60 9.69 16.61
N LEU A 309 -27.87 9.17 15.63
CA LEU A 309 -27.58 9.85 14.36
C LEU A 309 -28.48 9.42 13.20
N ASN A 310 -29.24 8.34 13.37
CA ASN A 310 -30.10 7.83 12.32
C ASN A 310 -31.13 8.90 11.92
N THR A 311 -31.00 9.44 10.71
CA THR A 311 -31.92 10.46 10.18
C THR A 311 -32.68 9.96 8.95
N GLY A 312 -34.01 10.02 8.98
CA GLY A 312 -34.88 9.70 7.85
C GLY A 312 -35.66 8.39 8.00
N GLU A 313 -36.59 8.15 7.08
CA GLU A 313 -37.60 7.08 7.19
C GLU A 313 -37.25 5.84 6.37
N THR A 314 -36.04 5.76 5.79
CA THR A 314 -35.65 4.62 4.95
C THR A 314 -35.13 3.49 5.84
N PRO A 315 -35.81 2.34 5.91
CA PRO A 315 -35.36 1.23 6.74
C PRO A 315 -34.12 0.57 6.12
N THR A 316 -33.19 0.16 6.97
CA THR A 316 -31.93 -0.46 6.55
C THR A 316 -32.10 -1.94 6.19
N PHE A 317 -33.14 -2.59 6.72
CA PHE A 317 -33.49 -3.97 6.39
C PHE A 317 -34.91 -4.07 5.81
N GLN A 318 -35.04 -4.68 4.63
CA GLN A 318 -36.33 -4.84 3.95
C GLN A 318 -36.47 -6.24 3.33
N ARG A 319 -37.59 -6.91 3.65
CA ARG A 319 -38.01 -8.17 3.02
C ARG A 319 -39.31 -7.96 2.25
N ALA A 320 -39.43 -8.64 1.11
CA ALA A 320 -40.62 -8.53 0.27
C ALA A 320 -41.88 -8.99 1.03
N GLY A 321 -42.84 -8.06 1.22
CA GLY A 321 -44.10 -8.33 1.92
C GLY A 321 -44.04 -8.24 3.43
N GLN A 322 -42.95 -7.72 4.00
CA GLN A 322 -42.82 -7.38 5.42
C GLN A 322 -42.57 -5.88 5.60
N GLN A 323 -42.95 -5.35 6.75
CA GLN A 323 -42.57 -3.99 7.14
C GLN A 323 -41.03 -3.93 7.27
N GLY A 324 -40.41 -2.87 6.75
CA GLY A 324 -38.98 -2.66 6.91
C GLY A 324 -38.63 -2.34 8.37
N THR A 325 -37.43 -2.72 8.79
CA THR A 325 -36.89 -2.47 10.14
C THR A 325 -35.53 -1.80 10.05
N THR A 326 -35.10 -1.14 11.13
CA THR A 326 -33.81 -0.44 11.19
C THR A 326 -32.96 -1.00 12.33
N PRO A 327 -32.40 -2.21 12.18
CA PRO A 327 -31.52 -2.80 13.19
C PRO A 327 -30.11 -2.19 13.20
N ASP A 328 -29.74 -1.47 12.14
CA ASP A 328 -28.45 -0.80 12.00
C ASP A 328 -28.49 0.60 12.66
N ILE A 329 -27.79 0.74 13.79
CA ILE A 329 -27.82 1.95 14.63
C ILE A 329 -26.49 2.69 14.48
N SER A 330 -26.56 4.02 14.40
CA SER A 330 -25.44 4.95 14.42
C SER A 330 -25.60 5.91 15.61
N LEU A 331 -24.62 5.91 16.51
CA LEU A 331 -24.58 6.75 17.72
C LEU A 331 -23.29 7.59 17.69
N ALA A 332 -23.31 8.82 18.20
CA ALA A 332 -22.09 9.58 18.46
C ALA A 332 -22.18 10.46 19.70
N SER A 333 -21.04 10.80 20.28
CA SER A 333 -20.98 11.72 21.42
C SER A 333 -21.52 13.10 21.07
N GLU A 334 -22.09 13.78 22.07
CA GLU A 334 -22.75 15.08 21.91
C GLU A 334 -21.87 16.12 21.18
N GLY A 335 -20.60 16.22 21.56
CA GLY A 335 -19.63 17.13 20.93
C GLY A 335 -19.32 16.82 19.47
N LEU A 336 -19.48 15.56 19.04
CA LEU A 336 -19.17 15.10 17.69
C LEU A 336 -20.41 15.03 16.77
N ALA A 337 -21.61 14.85 17.33
CA ALA A 337 -22.85 14.73 16.57
C ALA A 337 -23.07 15.91 15.60
N GLY A 338 -22.70 17.14 15.99
CA GLY A 338 -22.76 18.33 15.13
C GLY A 338 -21.77 18.33 13.96
N CYS A 339 -20.66 17.61 14.08
CA CYS A 339 -19.61 17.45 13.07
C CYS A 339 -19.91 16.32 12.06
N ILE A 340 -20.96 15.52 12.28
CA ILE A 340 -21.37 14.47 11.36
C ILE A 340 -22.34 15.07 10.34
N LYS A 341 -21.99 14.93 9.05
CA LYS A 341 -22.74 15.45 7.90
C LYS A 341 -23.11 14.33 6.94
N ASP A 342 -24.10 14.61 6.09
CA ASP A 342 -24.50 13.74 4.98
C ASP A 342 -24.89 12.30 5.38
N TRP A 343 -25.51 12.11 6.56
CA TRP A 343 -26.00 10.79 6.97
C TRP A 343 -27.11 10.32 6.02
N VAL A 344 -26.93 9.16 5.39
CA VAL A 344 -27.89 8.61 4.41
C VAL A 344 -27.81 7.09 4.29
N VAL A 345 -28.97 6.46 4.10
CA VAL A 345 -29.06 5.06 3.69
C VAL A 345 -28.87 4.95 2.17
N LEU A 346 -27.83 4.22 1.75
CA LEU A 346 -27.47 4.05 0.36
C LEU A 346 -28.46 3.13 -0.37
N ASP A 347 -28.95 3.59 -1.53
CA ASP A 347 -29.81 2.79 -2.42
C ASP A 347 -29.03 1.89 -3.40
N ASP A 348 -27.71 1.95 -3.34
CA ASP A 348 -26.80 1.10 -4.10
C ASP A 348 -27.12 -0.40 -3.91
N TYR A 349 -27.08 -1.19 -4.98
CA TYR A 349 -27.24 -2.64 -4.84
C TYR A 349 -25.95 -3.27 -4.33
N THR A 350 -26.00 -3.82 -3.11
CA THR A 350 -24.84 -4.39 -2.38
C THR A 350 -24.89 -5.92 -2.29
N ALA A 351 -25.94 -6.58 -2.79
CA ALA A 351 -26.20 -8.02 -2.61
C ALA A 351 -26.32 -8.53 -1.15
N SER A 352 -26.10 -7.65 -0.16
CA SER A 352 -26.51 -7.80 1.24
C SER A 352 -28.02 -7.63 1.37
N ASP A 353 -28.57 -8.22 2.41
CA ASP A 353 -29.93 -8.04 2.88
C ASP A 353 -30.13 -6.71 3.64
N HIS A 354 -29.05 -6.09 4.12
CA HIS A 354 -29.04 -4.75 4.69
C HIS A 354 -28.58 -3.71 3.66
N GLN A 355 -29.17 -2.51 3.71
CA GLN A 355 -28.65 -1.32 3.03
C GLN A 355 -27.50 -0.73 3.83
N TYR A 356 -26.52 -0.16 3.13
CA TYR A 356 -25.38 0.47 3.79
C TYR A 356 -25.71 1.90 4.19
N ILE A 357 -25.14 2.33 5.31
CA ILE A 357 -25.22 3.71 5.79
C ILE A 357 -23.92 4.44 5.40
N SER A 358 -24.03 5.71 5.04
CA SER A 358 -22.89 6.60 4.76
C SER A 358 -23.06 7.91 5.52
N PHE A 359 -21.97 8.44 6.07
CA PHE A 359 -21.90 9.77 6.67
C PHE A 359 -20.45 10.29 6.56
N ARG A 360 -20.25 11.58 6.80
CA ARG A 360 -18.93 12.22 6.84
C ARG A 360 -18.70 12.85 8.21
N THR A 361 -17.51 12.64 8.76
CA THR A 361 -17.06 13.32 9.98
C THR A 361 -16.14 14.47 9.61
N GLU A 362 -16.44 15.68 10.07
CA GLU A 362 -15.60 16.87 9.88
C GLU A 362 -15.00 17.30 11.23
N THR A 363 -13.85 16.75 11.60
CA THR A 363 -13.11 17.16 12.81
C THR A 363 -11.96 18.11 12.47
N GLY A 364 -12.02 19.33 13.01
CA GLY A 364 -10.96 20.34 12.97
C GLY A 364 -11.34 21.66 12.30
N PRO A 365 -10.77 22.81 12.70
CA PRO A 365 -10.85 24.02 11.88
C PRO A 365 -10.21 23.72 10.51
N PRO A 366 -10.69 24.30 9.41
CA PRO A 366 -10.04 24.13 8.12
C PRO A 366 -8.57 24.48 8.29
N LEU A 367 -7.68 23.52 8.02
CA LEU A 367 -6.23 23.77 7.94
C LEU A 367 -6.08 25.10 7.18
N PRO A 368 -5.50 26.16 7.79
CA PRO A 368 -5.30 27.39 7.07
C PRO A 368 -4.51 27.01 5.81
N LEU A 369 -5.14 27.22 4.65
CA LEU A 369 -4.42 27.16 3.38
C LEU A 369 -3.18 28.01 3.60
N PRO A 370 -1.95 27.47 3.44
CA PRO A 370 -0.75 28.22 3.72
C PRO A 370 -0.84 29.55 2.96
N ALA A 371 -0.90 30.65 3.70
CA ALA A 371 -0.91 31.98 3.11
C ALA A 371 0.38 32.10 2.30
N GLY A 372 0.27 32.06 0.97
CA GLY A 372 1.39 32.18 0.04
C GLY A 372 1.85 30.89 -0.67
N GLY A 373 1.38 29.71 -0.29
CA GLY A 373 1.72 28.48 -0.99
C GLY A 373 0.87 28.29 -2.25
N ARG A 374 1.25 28.89 -3.40
CA ARG A 374 0.65 28.51 -4.69
C ARG A 374 0.75 26.98 -4.83
N ARG A 375 -0.36 26.25 -4.67
CA ARG A 375 -0.44 24.83 -5.02
C ARG A 375 0.06 24.71 -6.45
N ARG A 376 1.23 24.08 -6.64
CA ARG A 376 1.77 23.90 -7.99
C ARG A 376 0.72 23.17 -8.84
N PRO A 377 0.39 23.67 -10.03
CA PRO A 377 -0.52 22.97 -10.91
C PRO A 377 0.05 21.58 -11.17
N LYS A 378 -0.80 20.55 -10.99
CA LYS A 378 -0.41 19.17 -11.27
C LYS A 378 0.01 19.07 -12.75
N GLY A 379 1.03 18.27 -13.05
CA GLY A 379 1.46 18.04 -14.44
C GLY A 379 0.32 17.49 -15.32
N TRP A 380 0.52 17.45 -16.63
CA TRP A 380 -0.51 17.04 -17.59
C TRP A 380 -0.70 15.52 -17.68
N ASN A 381 -1.91 15.08 -18.02
CA ASN A 381 -2.20 13.66 -18.22
C ASN A 381 -1.83 13.21 -19.64
N VAL A 382 -0.59 12.76 -19.81
CA VAL A 382 -0.02 12.28 -21.08
C VAL A 382 -0.85 11.18 -21.76
N ARG A 383 -1.63 10.39 -21.01
CA ARG A 383 -2.50 9.35 -21.60
C ARG A 383 -3.67 9.93 -22.41
N LYS A 384 -4.03 11.18 -22.15
CA LYS A 384 -5.08 11.92 -22.86
C LYS A 384 -4.48 13.00 -23.77
N LEU A 385 -3.25 12.78 -24.25
CA LEU A 385 -2.58 13.69 -25.16
C LEU A 385 -3.28 13.69 -26.52
N ASP A 386 -3.82 14.84 -26.90
CA ASP A 386 -4.28 15.10 -28.26
C ASP A 386 -3.09 15.59 -29.11
N VAL A 387 -2.57 14.69 -29.95
CA VAL A 387 -1.42 14.97 -30.81
C VAL A 387 -1.75 16.00 -31.89
N ALA A 388 -3.00 16.02 -32.38
CA ALA A 388 -3.41 16.96 -33.42
C ALA A 388 -3.50 18.38 -32.85
N ALA A 389 -4.16 18.55 -31.69
CA ALA A 389 -4.24 19.83 -31.00
C ALA A 389 -2.84 20.36 -30.62
N LEU A 390 -1.94 19.49 -30.14
CA LEU A 390 -0.56 19.88 -29.85
C LEU A 390 0.19 20.34 -31.11
N THR A 391 0.04 19.60 -32.20
CA THR A 391 0.71 19.89 -33.47
C THR A 391 0.26 21.24 -34.03
N GLU A 392 -1.03 21.54 -34.01
CA GLU A 392 -1.56 22.82 -34.47
C GLU A 392 -1.06 23.99 -33.61
N MET A 393 -1.05 23.84 -32.28
CA MET A 393 -0.47 24.86 -31.40
C MET A 393 1.01 25.11 -31.68
N LEU A 394 1.80 24.05 -31.94
CA LEU A 394 3.24 24.17 -32.24
C LEU A 394 3.53 24.85 -33.59
N LYS A 395 2.62 24.74 -34.56
CA LYS A 395 2.69 25.43 -35.85
C LYS A 395 2.36 26.91 -35.75
N MET A 396 1.62 27.34 -34.73
CA MET A 396 1.29 28.75 -34.54
C MET A 396 2.56 29.62 -34.39
N ARG A 397 2.43 30.90 -34.73
CA ARG A 397 3.52 31.86 -34.62
C ARG A 397 3.98 31.96 -33.15
N CYS A 398 5.27 31.74 -32.91
CA CYS A 398 5.89 31.92 -31.61
C CYS A 398 6.66 33.24 -31.66
N PRO A 399 6.15 34.34 -31.06
CA PRO A 399 6.74 35.67 -31.17
C PRO A 399 8.21 35.73 -30.73
N ALA A 400 8.63 34.79 -29.86
CA ALA A 400 9.97 34.72 -29.30
C ALA A 400 11.07 34.37 -30.33
N LEU A 401 10.72 33.85 -31.50
CA LEU A 401 11.67 33.44 -32.54
C LEU A 401 11.85 34.51 -33.64
N ASP A 402 11.08 35.60 -33.61
CA ASP A 402 11.03 36.58 -34.71
C ASP A 402 12.06 37.73 -34.57
N GLN A 403 12.81 37.78 -33.46
CA GLN A 403 13.76 38.86 -33.16
C GLN A 403 15.21 38.35 -33.07
N GLU A 404 15.82 37.99 -34.20
CA GLU A 404 17.19 37.44 -34.28
C GLU A 404 18.26 38.32 -33.59
N ARG A 405 18.11 39.65 -33.62
CA ARG A 405 19.07 40.58 -33.01
C ARG A 405 19.00 40.66 -31.48
N GLU A 406 17.84 40.40 -30.87
CA GLU A 406 17.67 40.40 -29.40
C GLU A 406 17.94 39.01 -28.77
N ILE A 407 17.76 37.94 -29.55
CA ILE A 407 18.01 36.54 -29.14
C ILE A 407 19.45 36.29 -28.68
N ALA A 408 20.44 36.94 -29.31
CA ALA A 408 21.84 36.81 -28.92
C ALA A 408 22.17 37.58 -27.62
N ALA A 409 21.35 38.57 -27.24
CA ALA A 409 21.58 39.42 -26.07
C ALA A 409 20.91 38.86 -24.80
N ASP A 410 19.77 38.16 -24.91
CA ASP A 410 19.02 37.61 -23.77
C ASP A 410 18.57 36.14 -23.99
N ALA A 411 19.52 35.21 -23.80
CA ALA A 411 19.25 33.78 -23.88
C ALA A 411 18.26 33.30 -22.80
N GLU A 412 18.27 33.89 -21.60
CA GLU A 412 17.38 33.51 -20.49
C GLU A 412 15.93 33.93 -20.80
N GLY A 413 15.72 35.14 -21.33
CA GLY A 413 14.42 35.62 -21.79
C GLY A 413 13.83 34.74 -22.90
N LEU A 414 14.65 34.36 -23.90
CA LEU A 414 14.24 33.43 -24.95
C LEU A 414 13.75 32.10 -24.37
N VAL A 415 14.52 31.50 -23.46
CA VAL A 415 14.16 30.23 -22.82
C VAL A 415 12.83 30.36 -22.08
N ASN A 416 12.66 31.41 -21.28
CA ASN A 416 11.42 31.64 -20.54
C ASN A 416 10.20 31.79 -21.46
N ASN A 417 10.37 32.45 -22.61
CA ASN A 417 9.31 32.62 -23.59
C ASN A 417 8.94 31.30 -24.29
N VAL A 418 9.94 30.50 -24.69
CA VAL A 418 9.72 29.18 -25.29
C VAL A 418 9.08 28.22 -24.30
N MET A 419 9.51 28.22 -23.03
CA MET A 419 8.89 27.41 -21.98
C MET A 419 7.43 27.81 -21.74
N ARG A 420 7.11 29.11 -21.78
CA ARG A 420 5.72 29.61 -21.67
C ARG A 420 4.86 29.13 -22.84
N PHE A 421 5.40 29.18 -24.07
CA PHE A 421 4.73 28.68 -25.26
C PHE A 421 4.46 27.17 -25.18
N LEU A 422 5.45 26.36 -24.80
CA LEU A 422 5.27 24.92 -24.61
C LEU A 422 4.23 24.60 -23.52
N HIS A 423 4.16 25.39 -22.45
CA HIS A 423 3.17 25.23 -21.40
C HIS A 423 1.74 25.52 -21.91
N GLN A 424 1.55 26.56 -22.72
CA GLN A 424 0.27 26.85 -23.38
C GLN A 424 -0.15 25.73 -24.34
N ALA A 425 0.81 25.21 -25.13
CA ALA A 425 0.56 24.08 -26.02
C ALA A 425 0.16 22.81 -25.25
N CYS A 426 0.76 22.57 -24.08
CA CYS A 426 0.35 21.48 -23.20
C CYS A 426 -1.05 21.68 -22.61
N ASP A 427 -1.40 22.90 -22.21
CA ASP A 427 -2.74 23.22 -21.67
C ASP A 427 -3.84 23.04 -22.71
N ALA A 428 -3.57 23.36 -23.98
CA ALA A 428 -4.50 23.10 -25.08
C ALA A 428 -4.63 21.61 -25.42
N ALA A 429 -3.52 20.86 -25.38
CA ALA A 429 -3.47 19.47 -25.85
C ALA A 429 -3.82 18.41 -24.78
N MET A 430 -3.80 18.78 -23.49
CA MET A 430 -3.97 17.83 -22.40
C MET A 430 -4.72 18.41 -21.20
N PRO A 431 -5.62 17.64 -20.57
CA PRO A 431 -6.13 18.00 -19.26
C PRO A 431 -5.07 17.84 -18.17
N ARG A 432 -5.15 18.67 -17.13
CA ARG A 432 -4.34 18.56 -15.91
C ARG A 432 -4.62 17.24 -15.20
N LYS A 433 -3.60 16.63 -14.58
CA LYS A 433 -3.78 15.42 -13.76
C LYS A 433 -4.73 15.72 -12.59
N ALA A 434 -5.91 15.11 -12.59
CA ALA A 434 -6.81 15.10 -11.44
C ALA A 434 -6.21 14.27 -10.29
N LYS A 435 -6.77 14.38 -9.07
CA LYS A 435 -6.53 13.33 -8.06
C LYS A 435 -6.94 12.00 -8.70
N PRO A 436 -6.12 10.93 -8.63
CA PRO A 436 -6.53 9.65 -9.17
C PRO A 436 -7.78 9.20 -8.41
N LYS A 437 -8.93 9.18 -9.08
CA LYS A 437 -10.08 8.42 -8.58
C LYS A 437 -9.59 7.00 -8.36
N SER A 438 -10.01 6.39 -7.25
CA SER A 438 -9.63 5.00 -6.96
C SER A 438 -10.04 4.15 -8.17
N PRO A 439 -9.08 3.51 -8.89
CA PRO A 439 -9.43 2.73 -10.07
C PRO A 439 -10.41 1.64 -9.65
N PRO A 440 -11.36 1.22 -10.49
CA PRO A 440 -12.31 0.19 -10.09
C PRO A 440 -11.58 -1.12 -9.73
N VAL A 441 -12.27 -2.02 -9.03
CA VAL A 441 -11.71 -3.34 -8.71
C VAL A 441 -11.39 -4.11 -10.00
N TYR A 442 -10.42 -5.02 -9.95
CA TYR A 442 -9.80 -5.61 -11.15
C TYR A 442 -10.79 -6.38 -12.04
N TRP A 443 -11.87 -6.91 -11.45
CA TRP A 443 -12.94 -7.66 -12.12
C TRP A 443 -14.13 -6.78 -12.52
N TRP A 444 -14.09 -5.47 -12.26
CA TRP A 444 -15.20 -4.58 -12.57
C TRP A 444 -15.23 -4.24 -14.06
N THR A 445 -16.37 -4.43 -14.70
CA THR A 445 -16.61 -4.12 -16.11
C THR A 445 -17.85 -3.27 -16.29
N GLU A 446 -18.00 -2.63 -17.46
CA GLU A 446 -19.20 -1.86 -17.78
C GLU A 446 -20.46 -2.76 -17.81
N GLU A 447 -20.32 -4.02 -18.25
CA GLU A 447 -21.39 -5.02 -18.20
C GLU A 447 -21.84 -5.28 -16.75
N ILE A 448 -20.91 -5.49 -15.82
CA ILE A 448 -21.22 -5.72 -14.40
C ILE A 448 -21.90 -4.49 -13.80
N ALA A 449 -21.47 -3.27 -14.17
CA ALA A 449 -22.13 -2.04 -13.74
C ALA A 449 -23.59 -1.98 -14.21
N ARG A 450 -23.86 -2.31 -15.48
CA ARG A 450 -25.23 -2.39 -16.04
C ARG A 450 -26.07 -3.45 -15.32
N LEU A 451 -25.50 -4.65 -15.07
CA LEU A 451 -26.20 -5.73 -14.34
C LEU A 451 -26.50 -5.36 -12.88
N ARG A 452 -25.60 -4.61 -12.21
CA ARG A 452 -25.84 -4.07 -10.86
C ARG A 452 -26.99 -3.06 -10.86
N GLN A 453 -27.04 -2.19 -11.86
CA GLN A 453 -28.17 -1.26 -12.03
C GLN A 453 -29.49 -1.99 -12.30
N ALA A 454 -29.47 -3.03 -13.15
CA ALA A 454 -30.64 -3.87 -13.40
C ALA A 454 -31.13 -4.55 -12.10
N CYS A 455 -30.21 -5.09 -11.28
CA CYS A 455 -30.56 -5.66 -9.97
C CYS A 455 -31.23 -4.63 -9.05
N ARG A 456 -30.71 -3.40 -8.98
CA ARG A 456 -31.29 -2.31 -8.19
C ARG A 456 -32.72 -1.99 -8.61
N LEU A 457 -32.95 -1.87 -9.92
CA LEU A 457 -34.27 -1.57 -10.48
C LEU A 457 -35.26 -2.73 -10.23
N SER A 458 -34.85 -3.97 -10.46
CA SER A 458 -35.69 -5.15 -10.21
C SER A 458 -36.01 -5.33 -8.72
N ARG A 459 -35.06 -5.04 -7.81
CA ARG A 459 -35.30 -5.03 -6.36
C ARG A 459 -36.41 -4.04 -6.00
N ARG A 460 -36.32 -2.80 -6.50
CA ARG A 460 -37.33 -1.75 -6.27
C ARG A 460 -38.71 -2.15 -6.78
N ARG A 461 -38.79 -2.76 -7.98
CA ARG A 461 -40.06 -3.25 -8.53
C ARG A 461 -40.66 -4.37 -7.67
N ALA A 462 -39.85 -5.34 -7.26
CA ALA A 462 -40.29 -6.45 -6.43
C ALA A 462 -40.79 -5.99 -5.05
N LEU A 463 -40.10 -5.06 -4.39
CA LEU A 463 -40.52 -4.50 -3.10
C LEU A 463 -41.85 -3.74 -3.23
N ARG A 464 -42.00 -2.89 -4.26
CA ARG A 464 -43.25 -2.15 -4.52
C ARG A 464 -44.42 -3.08 -4.83
N ALA A 465 -44.20 -4.12 -5.64
CA ALA A 465 -45.23 -5.10 -5.96
C ALA A 465 -45.66 -5.88 -4.70
N ALA A 466 -44.71 -6.22 -3.83
CA ALA A 466 -45.00 -6.94 -2.58
C ALA A 466 -45.74 -6.09 -1.54
N ALA A 467 -45.57 -4.77 -1.54
CA ALA A 467 -46.27 -3.85 -0.63
C ALA A 467 -47.76 -3.66 -0.97
N ARG A 468 -48.17 -3.87 -2.23
CA ARG A 468 -49.56 -3.67 -2.71
C ARG A 468 -50.48 -4.88 -2.53
N ARG A 469 -50.25 -5.73 -1.51
CA ARG A 469 -51.03 -6.98 -1.38
C ARG A 469 -52.51 -6.70 -1.09
N GLY A 470 -53.32 -7.11 -2.05
CA GLY A 470 -54.78 -7.04 -2.07
C GLY A 470 -55.38 -7.42 -3.43
N GLN A 471 -54.72 -7.09 -4.56
CA GLN A 471 -55.31 -7.28 -5.91
C GLN A 471 -54.41 -7.92 -7.00
N HIS A 472 -53.09 -8.09 -6.81
CA HIS A 472 -52.19 -8.61 -7.88
C HIS A 472 -51.06 -9.53 -7.35
N HIS A 473 -51.41 -10.72 -6.84
CA HIS A 473 -50.42 -11.69 -6.35
C HIS A 473 -49.46 -12.17 -7.45
N GLU A 474 -49.97 -12.42 -8.67
CA GLU A 474 -49.19 -12.90 -9.81
C GLU A 474 -48.07 -11.94 -10.20
N VAL A 475 -48.37 -10.64 -10.27
CA VAL A 475 -47.39 -9.59 -10.56
C VAL A 475 -46.28 -9.56 -9.50
N ALA A 476 -46.62 -9.75 -8.22
CA ALA A 476 -45.61 -9.80 -7.16
C ALA A 476 -44.69 -11.03 -7.29
N VAL A 477 -45.23 -12.19 -7.69
CA VAL A 477 -44.45 -13.40 -7.94
C VAL A 477 -43.52 -13.22 -9.15
N GLU A 478 -44.03 -12.65 -10.23
CA GLU A 478 -43.26 -12.38 -11.45
C GLU A 478 -42.10 -11.42 -11.18
N GLN A 479 -42.35 -10.27 -10.53
CA GLN A 479 -41.31 -9.30 -10.22
C GLN A 479 -40.26 -9.86 -9.25
N GLN A 480 -40.66 -10.73 -8.33
CA GLN A 480 -39.72 -11.45 -7.46
C GLN A 480 -38.88 -12.47 -8.25
N GLY A 481 -39.46 -13.12 -9.27
CA GLY A 481 -38.75 -13.97 -10.22
C GLY A 481 -37.70 -13.19 -11.02
N ALA A 482 -38.09 -12.05 -11.58
CA ALA A 482 -37.20 -11.15 -12.33
C ALA A 482 -36.03 -10.64 -11.45
N TYR A 483 -36.29 -10.32 -10.18
CA TYR A 483 -35.23 -9.94 -9.24
C TYR A 483 -34.24 -11.09 -8.97
N ARG A 484 -34.73 -12.32 -8.77
CA ARG A 484 -33.88 -13.50 -8.59
C ARG A 484 -32.99 -13.76 -9.80
N GLU A 485 -33.54 -13.60 -11.01
CA GLU A 485 -32.79 -13.78 -12.26
C GLU A 485 -31.72 -12.70 -12.42
N ALA A 486 -32.05 -11.43 -12.21
CA ALA A 486 -31.06 -10.33 -12.25
C ALA A 486 -29.90 -10.59 -11.26
N ARG A 487 -30.20 -11.02 -10.02
CA ARG A 487 -29.18 -11.37 -9.01
C ARG A 487 -28.30 -12.54 -9.47
N ARG A 488 -28.87 -13.54 -10.15
CA ARG A 488 -28.13 -14.69 -10.70
C ARG A 488 -27.18 -14.25 -11.81
N GLN A 489 -27.65 -13.41 -12.74
CA GLN A 489 -26.86 -12.88 -13.85
C GLN A 489 -25.68 -12.05 -13.33
N LEU A 490 -25.92 -11.12 -12.40
CA LEU A 490 -24.85 -10.33 -11.79
C LEU A 490 -23.78 -11.20 -11.13
N ARG A 491 -24.19 -12.19 -10.32
CA ARG A 491 -23.24 -13.11 -9.67
C ARG A 491 -22.44 -13.91 -10.68
N ARG A 492 -23.08 -14.39 -11.75
CA ARG A 492 -22.42 -15.13 -12.83
C ARG A 492 -21.37 -14.26 -13.52
N ALA A 493 -21.72 -13.03 -13.88
CA ALA A 493 -20.82 -12.09 -14.54
C ALA A 493 -19.59 -11.75 -13.67
N ILE A 494 -19.79 -11.50 -12.37
CA ILE A 494 -18.68 -11.26 -11.42
C ILE A 494 -17.74 -12.46 -11.38
N ASN A 495 -18.27 -13.68 -11.25
CA ASN A 495 -17.44 -14.89 -11.17
C ASN A 495 -16.68 -15.18 -12.47
N VAL A 496 -17.32 -14.98 -13.63
CA VAL A 496 -16.69 -15.14 -14.95
C VAL A 496 -15.57 -14.12 -15.13
N SER A 497 -15.82 -12.85 -14.82
CA SER A 497 -14.79 -11.80 -14.94
C SER A 497 -13.60 -12.05 -14.01
N LYS A 498 -13.85 -12.42 -12.75
CA LYS A 498 -12.79 -12.77 -11.80
C LYS A 498 -11.91 -13.92 -12.30
N ARG A 499 -12.52 -14.96 -12.87
CA ARG A 499 -11.80 -16.11 -13.43
C ARG A 499 -10.95 -15.69 -14.62
N ALA A 500 -11.52 -14.96 -15.58
CA ALA A 500 -10.79 -14.48 -16.76
C ALA A 500 -9.61 -13.58 -16.37
N CYS A 501 -9.78 -12.71 -15.37
CA CYS A 501 -8.69 -11.90 -14.85
C CYS A 501 -7.59 -12.75 -14.21
N TRP A 502 -7.94 -13.79 -13.47
CA TRP A 502 -6.97 -14.71 -12.86
C TRP A 502 -6.19 -15.49 -13.93
N GLU A 503 -6.88 -16.05 -14.91
CA GLU A 503 -6.26 -16.75 -16.04
C GLU A 503 -5.28 -15.85 -16.80
N LYS A 504 -5.63 -14.57 -16.99
CA LYS A 504 -4.74 -13.59 -17.60
C LYS A 504 -3.48 -13.32 -16.76
N VAL A 505 -3.61 -13.27 -15.44
CA VAL A 505 -2.44 -13.09 -14.54
C VAL A 505 -1.53 -14.31 -14.61
N VAL A 506 -2.08 -15.52 -14.63
CA VAL A 506 -1.28 -16.76 -14.75
C VAL A 506 -0.53 -16.77 -16.08
N ALA A 507 -1.22 -16.53 -17.19
CA ALA A 507 -0.59 -16.49 -18.51
C ALA A 507 0.50 -15.41 -18.64
N ASP A 508 0.31 -14.25 -18.00
CA ASP A 508 1.29 -13.17 -18.01
C ASP A 508 2.55 -13.48 -17.19
N VAL A 509 2.42 -14.22 -16.08
CA VAL A 509 3.59 -14.66 -15.29
C VAL A 509 4.48 -15.61 -16.10
N ASP A 510 3.88 -16.49 -16.90
CA ASP A 510 4.62 -17.42 -17.75
C ASP A 510 5.34 -16.70 -18.91
N ALA A 511 4.78 -15.59 -19.39
CA ALA A 511 5.34 -14.81 -20.51
C ALA A 511 6.33 -13.71 -20.09
N ASP A 512 6.07 -13.03 -18.98
CA ASP A 512 6.89 -11.96 -18.42
C ASP A 512 6.98 -12.11 -16.89
N LEU A 513 8.11 -12.67 -16.45
CA LEU A 513 8.46 -12.81 -15.04
C LEU A 513 8.42 -11.48 -14.27
N TRP A 514 8.50 -10.32 -14.94
CA TRP A 514 8.44 -8.98 -14.36
C TRP A 514 7.13 -8.22 -14.69
N GLY A 515 6.15 -8.96 -15.21
CA GLY A 515 4.86 -8.47 -15.68
C GLY A 515 3.88 -8.05 -14.57
N LEU A 516 2.58 -8.18 -14.85
CA LEU A 516 1.49 -7.88 -13.92
C LEU A 516 1.57 -8.74 -12.66
N GLY A 517 1.89 -10.04 -12.78
CA GLY A 517 2.01 -10.93 -11.63
C GLY A 517 3.09 -10.48 -10.64
N TYR A 518 4.30 -10.19 -11.13
CA TYR A 518 5.37 -9.62 -10.32
C TYR A 518 4.99 -8.29 -9.68
N LYS A 519 4.33 -7.39 -10.43
CA LYS A 519 3.85 -6.11 -9.88
C LYS A 519 2.79 -6.29 -8.79
N ILE A 520 1.91 -7.29 -8.89
CA ILE A 520 0.93 -7.61 -7.84
C ILE A 520 1.64 -8.07 -6.58
N VAL A 521 2.58 -9.00 -6.71
CA VAL A 521 3.36 -9.53 -5.58
C VAL A 521 4.21 -8.41 -4.95
N ASN A 522 4.94 -7.64 -5.74
CA ASN A 522 5.74 -6.52 -5.23
C ASN A 522 4.91 -5.42 -4.60
N ARG A 523 3.68 -5.17 -5.03
CA ARG A 523 2.79 -4.24 -4.30
C ARG A 523 2.34 -4.78 -2.95
N LYS A 524 2.22 -6.11 -2.80
CA LYS A 524 1.91 -6.74 -1.52
C LYS A 524 3.13 -6.83 -0.59
N LEU A 525 4.32 -7.09 -1.14
CA LEU A 525 5.58 -7.17 -0.39
C LEU A 525 6.12 -5.78 -0.03
N CYS A 526 6.07 -4.85 -0.99
CA CYS A 526 6.44 -3.45 -0.81
C CYS A 526 5.15 -2.64 -0.72
N GLN A 527 4.47 -2.73 0.43
CA GLN A 527 3.45 -1.74 0.81
C GLN A 527 4.16 -0.41 1.01
N TYR A 528 4.42 0.32 -0.08
CA TYR A 528 4.76 1.73 0.00
C TYR A 528 3.49 2.46 0.45
N VAL A 529 3.34 2.57 1.76
CA VAL A 529 2.43 3.53 2.38
C VAL A 529 2.95 4.90 1.97
N GLY A 530 2.16 5.68 1.24
CA GLY A 530 2.53 7.06 0.95
C GLY A 530 2.77 7.74 2.27
N GLU A 531 4.03 8.05 2.58
CA GLU A 531 4.37 8.71 3.84
C GLU A 531 3.65 10.07 3.89
N ALA A 532 3.07 10.37 5.05
CA ALA A 532 2.61 11.72 5.32
C ALA A 532 3.78 12.69 5.10
N PRO A 533 3.50 13.91 4.59
CA PRO A 533 4.54 14.93 4.48
C PRO A 533 5.23 15.07 5.84
N MET A 534 6.56 14.99 5.83
CA MET A 534 7.35 14.99 7.06
C MET A 534 7.26 16.35 7.74
N ASP A 535 7.39 16.38 9.06
CA ASP A 535 7.56 17.63 9.80
C ASP A 535 8.76 18.43 9.26
N GLU A 536 8.60 19.75 9.17
CA GLU A 536 9.61 20.66 8.62
C GLU A 536 10.98 20.53 9.31
N GLY A 537 11.02 20.40 10.64
CA GLY A 537 12.28 20.29 11.37
C GLY A 537 13.03 19.00 11.04
N ALA A 538 12.30 17.89 10.90
CA ALA A 538 12.88 16.62 10.49
C ALA A 538 13.31 16.63 9.01
N ALA A 539 12.48 17.19 8.12
CA ALA A 539 12.77 17.31 6.71
C ALA A 539 14.03 18.16 6.46
N SER A 540 14.17 19.31 7.14
CA SER A 540 15.36 20.16 7.00
C SER A 540 16.62 19.41 7.40
N ARG A 541 16.64 18.76 8.57
CA ARG A 541 17.81 17.99 9.05
C ARG A 541 18.25 16.90 8.06
N ILE A 542 17.29 16.21 7.45
CA ILE A 542 17.59 15.19 6.43
C ILE A 542 18.20 15.83 5.19
N VAL A 543 17.62 16.92 4.70
CA VAL A 543 18.16 17.64 3.54
C VAL A 543 19.53 18.23 3.85
N ASP A 544 19.75 18.78 5.05
CA ASP A 544 21.04 19.31 5.53
C ASP A 544 22.13 18.24 5.52
N THR A 545 21.79 17.04 5.97
CA THR A 545 22.73 15.92 6.02
C THR A 545 23.02 15.34 4.63
N LEU A 546 22.00 15.27 3.77
CA LEU A 546 22.11 14.71 2.41
C LEU A 546 22.74 15.68 1.42
N PHE A 547 22.63 16.99 1.62
CA PHE A 547 23.14 18.03 0.71
C PHE A 547 24.05 19.00 1.47
N PRO A 548 25.32 18.60 1.73
CA PRO A 548 26.25 19.44 2.48
C PRO A 548 26.56 20.74 1.75
N SER A 549 26.74 21.82 2.53
CA SER A 549 27.15 23.11 2.02
C SER A 549 28.66 23.19 1.89
N HIS A 550 29.15 23.70 0.76
CA HIS A 550 30.56 23.95 0.48
C HIS A 550 30.79 25.46 0.31
N PRO A 551 32.02 25.94 0.55
CA PRO A 551 32.35 27.35 0.32
C PRO A 551 32.00 27.79 -1.11
N ALA A 552 31.61 29.06 -1.25
CA ALA A 552 31.29 29.63 -2.55
C ALA A 552 32.46 29.44 -3.53
N ARG A 553 32.16 28.93 -4.71
CA ARG A 553 33.14 28.78 -5.79
C ARG A 553 33.52 30.18 -6.28
N VAL A 554 34.82 30.46 -6.39
CA VAL A 554 35.32 31.65 -7.07
C VAL A 554 35.24 31.40 -8.58
N ASP A 555 34.35 32.11 -9.25
CA ASP A 555 34.24 32.07 -10.71
C ASP A 555 35.26 33.02 -11.32
N THR A 556 36.29 32.49 -12.01
CA THR A 556 37.13 33.32 -12.88
C THR A 556 36.43 33.48 -14.22
N GLU A 557 35.99 34.69 -14.53
CA GLU A 557 35.54 35.02 -15.89
C GLU A 557 36.75 35.00 -16.83
N ARG A 558 36.71 34.09 -17.81
CA ARG A 558 37.67 34.08 -18.91
C ARG A 558 36.98 34.58 -20.15
N HIS A 559 37.47 35.69 -20.70
CA HIS A 559 37.07 36.14 -22.02
C HIS A 559 37.67 35.19 -23.06
N LEU A 560 36.79 34.57 -23.85
CA LEU A 560 37.18 33.87 -25.05
C LEU A 560 37.45 34.91 -26.13
N GLU A 561 38.58 34.77 -26.84
CA GLU A 561 38.64 35.27 -28.21
C GLU A 561 37.57 34.52 -29.04
N ALA A 562 37.01 35.18 -30.03
CA ALA A 562 35.86 34.70 -30.81
C ALA A 562 36.22 33.51 -31.72
N ASP A 563 36.70 32.41 -31.15
CA ASP A 563 36.75 31.12 -31.82
C ASP A 563 35.33 30.66 -32.16
N SER A 564 35.18 30.03 -33.31
CA SER A 564 33.90 29.58 -33.83
C SER A 564 33.29 28.52 -32.90
N ILE A 565 32.33 28.93 -32.08
CA ILE A 565 31.54 27.99 -31.26
C ILE A 565 30.78 27.07 -32.23
N PRO A 566 31.02 25.74 -32.20
CA PRO A 566 30.28 24.83 -33.07
C PRO A 566 28.84 24.78 -32.59
N LEU A 567 27.88 25.33 -33.34
CA LEU A 567 26.47 25.27 -32.96
C LEU A 567 25.94 23.83 -33.05
N PHE A 568 24.87 23.54 -32.31
CA PHE A 568 24.15 22.28 -32.46
C PHE A 568 23.44 22.23 -33.80
N THR A 569 23.43 21.04 -34.41
CA THR A 569 22.68 20.79 -35.65
C THR A 569 21.30 20.22 -35.36
N ARG A 570 20.41 20.23 -36.37
CA ARG A 570 19.09 19.61 -36.27
C ARG A 570 19.21 18.11 -35.99
N GLU A 571 20.15 17.42 -36.63
CA GLU A 571 20.37 15.98 -36.48
C GLU A 571 20.82 15.64 -35.06
N GLU A 572 21.72 16.44 -34.47
CA GLU A 572 22.13 16.30 -33.07
C GLU A 572 20.93 16.45 -32.12
N LEU A 573 20.09 17.47 -32.35
CA LEU A 573 18.87 17.72 -31.57
C LEU A 573 17.88 16.56 -31.67
N GLU A 574 17.59 16.10 -32.89
CA GLU A 574 16.67 14.98 -33.13
C GLU A 574 17.14 13.72 -32.43
N LYS A 575 18.42 13.36 -32.61
CA LYS A 575 19.02 12.19 -31.96
C LYS A 575 18.98 12.30 -30.43
N ALA A 576 19.31 13.47 -29.88
CA ALA A 576 19.33 13.69 -28.44
C ALA A 576 17.93 13.53 -27.83
N ILE A 577 16.92 14.23 -28.35
CA ILE A 577 15.56 14.25 -27.79
C ILE A 577 14.84 12.91 -28.02
N MET A 578 15.03 12.27 -29.18
CA MET A 578 14.40 10.98 -29.47
C MET A 578 14.93 9.86 -28.57
N SER A 579 16.19 9.95 -28.12
CA SER A 579 16.80 9.00 -27.19
C SER A 579 16.26 9.07 -25.74
N LEU A 580 15.56 10.16 -25.38
CA LEU A 580 14.96 10.30 -24.05
C LEU A 580 13.84 9.27 -23.84
N LYS A 581 13.80 8.63 -22.67
CA LYS A 581 12.79 7.60 -22.35
C LYS A 581 11.42 8.25 -22.09
N SER A 582 10.40 7.80 -22.82
CA SER A 582 8.99 8.19 -22.62
C SER A 582 8.42 7.56 -21.34
N GLY A 583 7.31 8.09 -20.83
CA GLY A 583 6.62 7.59 -19.65
C GLY A 583 7.34 7.88 -18.32
N LYS A 584 8.35 8.74 -18.31
CA LYS A 584 9.04 9.21 -17.10
C LYS A 584 8.31 10.40 -16.48
N ALA A 585 8.43 10.56 -15.16
CA ALA A 585 7.85 11.70 -14.48
C ALA A 585 8.61 12.99 -14.86
N PRO A 586 7.89 14.09 -15.16
CA PRO A 586 8.50 15.37 -15.52
C PRO A 586 9.07 16.09 -14.28
N GLY A 587 9.90 17.10 -14.53
CA GLY A 587 10.44 17.99 -13.51
C GLY A 587 9.42 19.01 -12.96
N PRO A 588 9.89 20.02 -12.21
CA PRO A 588 9.10 21.15 -11.73
C PRO A 588 8.19 21.82 -12.77
N ASP A 589 8.60 21.90 -14.03
CA ASP A 589 7.83 22.48 -15.15
C ASP A 589 6.60 21.65 -15.56
N GLY A 590 6.57 20.37 -15.20
CA GLY A 590 5.53 19.41 -15.56
C GLY A 590 5.53 18.96 -17.02
N ILE A 591 6.44 19.45 -17.88
CA ILE A 591 6.42 19.20 -19.32
C ILE A 591 6.93 17.77 -19.60
N PRO A 592 6.12 16.89 -20.22
CA PRO A 592 6.51 15.51 -20.49
C PRO A 592 7.46 15.37 -21.70
N VAL A 593 8.26 14.30 -21.73
CA VAL A 593 9.21 14.00 -22.82
C VAL A 593 8.49 13.87 -24.17
N GLU A 594 7.28 13.34 -24.16
CA GLU A 594 6.43 13.15 -25.33
C GLU A 594 6.16 14.47 -26.07
N VAL A 595 5.97 15.57 -25.34
CA VAL A 595 5.77 16.90 -25.93
C VAL A 595 7.04 17.36 -26.64
N LEU A 596 8.23 17.14 -26.05
CA LEU A 596 9.49 17.51 -26.70
C LEU A 596 9.75 16.70 -27.97
N LYS A 597 9.44 15.41 -27.96
CA LYS A 597 9.58 14.56 -29.15
C LYS A 597 8.66 15.02 -30.30
N ILE A 598 7.45 15.48 -29.98
CA ILE A 598 6.53 16.05 -30.97
C ILE A 598 7.02 17.42 -31.43
N ALA A 599 7.44 18.29 -30.51
CA ALA A 599 7.98 19.62 -30.82
C ALA A 599 9.17 19.55 -31.78
N VAL A 600 10.13 18.65 -31.55
CA VAL A 600 11.28 18.45 -32.44
C VAL A 600 10.85 17.98 -33.83
N LYS A 601 9.85 17.11 -33.94
CA LYS A 601 9.36 16.63 -35.24
C LYS A 601 8.58 17.68 -36.03
N VAL A 602 7.81 18.52 -35.34
CA VAL A 602 6.92 19.52 -35.96
C VAL A 602 7.67 20.82 -36.25
N ARG A 603 8.46 21.31 -35.29
CA ARG A 603 9.16 22.59 -35.36
C ARG A 603 10.46 22.54 -34.53
N PRO A 604 11.52 21.89 -35.04
CA PRO A 604 12.78 21.74 -34.31
C PRO A 604 13.46 23.08 -34.02
N GLU A 605 13.26 24.10 -34.85
CA GLU A 605 13.83 25.45 -34.67
C GLU A 605 13.48 26.05 -33.30
N LEU A 606 12.33 25.69 -32.72
CA LEU A 606 11.92 26.17 -31.40
C LEU A 606 12.95 25.81 -30.31
N LEU A 607 13.45 24.58 -30.34
CA LEU A 607 14.42 24.10 -29.36
C LEU A 607 15.86 24.33 -29.84
N LEU A 608 16.12 24.22 -31.13
CA LEU A 608 17.45 24.39 -31.71
C LEU A 608 17.98 25.81 -31.47
N THR A 609 17.21 26.84 -31.82
CA THR A 609 17.58 28.25 -31.61
C THR A 609 17.79 28.52 -30.12
N THR A 610 16.91 28.00 -29.26
CA THR A 610 17.00 28.16 -27.81
C THR A 610 18.29 27.55 -27.24
N PHE A 611 18.62 26.31 -27.62
CA PHE A 611 19.84 25.65 -27.13
C PHE A 611 21.12 26.26 -27.70
N ASN A 612 21.10 26.72 -28.95
CA ASN A 612 22.24 27.42 -29.57
C ASN A 612 22.47 28.81 -28.95
N ALA A 613 21.41 29.54 -28.61
CA ALA A 613 21.51 30.79 -27.86
C ALA A 613 22.15 30.54 -26.48
N CYS A 614 21.71 29.51 -25.76
CA CYS A 614 22.30 29.11 -24.47
C CYS A 614 23.79 28.76 -24.61
N LEU A 615 24.15 27.99 -25.65
CA LEU A 615 25.54 27.58 -25.91
C LEU A 615 26.44 28.79 -26.19
N THR A 616 25.99 29.71 -27.04
CA THR A 616 26.73 30.92 -27.41
C THR A 616 26.92 31.84 -26.19
N ALA A 617 25.85 32.04 -25.43
CA ALA A 617 25.86 32.80 -24.18
C ALA A 617 26.65 32.12 -23.06
N GLY A 618 27.03 30.84 -23.19
CA GLY A 618 27.69 30.08 -22.14
C GLY A 618 26.81 29.89 -20.90
N LEU A 619 25.49 29.90 -21.08
CA LEU A 619 24.49 29.94 -20.01
C LEU A 619 23.73 28.63 -19.93
N PHE A 620 23.52 28.16 -18.71
CA PHE A 620 22.50 27.16 -18.40
C PHE A 620 21.33 27.87 -17.71
N PRO A 621 20.12 27.91 -18.29
CA PRO A 621 19.01 28.71 -17.78
C PRO A 621 18.60 28.43 -16.35
N VAL A 622 18.28 29.49 -15.60
CA VAL A 622 17.89 29.44 -14.17
C VAL A 622 16.67 28.55 -13.97
N CYS A 623 15.69 28.60 -14.87
CA CYS A 623 14.48 27.78 -14.76
C CYS A 623 14.79 26.28 -14.67
N TRP A 624 15.83 25.81 -15.38
CA TRP A 624 16.28 24.41 -15.45
C TRP A 624 17.25 24.02 -14.31
N LYS A 625 17.75 24.98 -13.53
CA LYS A 625 18.61 24.72 -12.36
C LYS A 625 17.83 24.29 -11.12
N ARG A 626 16.50 24.36 -11.18
CA ARG A 626 15.61 23.97 -10.09
C ARG A 626 15.35 22.47 -10.11
N ALA A 627 15.48 21.82 -8.97
CA ALA A 627 15.21 20.40 -8.79
C ALA A 627 14.08 20.18 -7.78
N LYS A 628 13.14 19.28 -8.09
CA LYS A 628 12.18 18.78 -7.09
C LYS A 628 12.77 17.55 -6.41
N LEU A 629 12.94 17.60 -5.10
CA LEU A 629 13.40 16.47 -4.28
C LEU A 629 12.26 15.48 -4.04
N VAL A 630 12.55 14.20 -4.24
CA VAL A 630 11.73 13.08 -3.79
C VAL A 630 12.62 12.18 -2.95
N LEU A 631 12.24 11.90 -1.71
CA LEU A 631 12.98 11.00 -0.82
C LEU A 631 12.36 9.61 -0.89
N ILE A 632 13.15 8.61 -1.30
CA ILE A 632 12.71 7.22 -1.42
C ILE A 632 13.29 6.42 -0.24
N PRO A 633 12.47 5.72 0.56
CA PRO A 633 12.98 4.85 1.63
C PRO A 633 13.86 3.72 1.09
N LYS A 634 15.00 3.48 1.73
CA LYS A 634 15.81 2.26 1.58
C LYS A 634 15.20 1.25 2.55
N GLY A 635 14.48 0.25 2.04
CA GLY A 635 13.78 -0.73 2.90
C GLY A 635 14.70 -1.32 3.98
N GLY A 636 14.21 -1.41 5.22
CA GLY A 636 14.92 -2.00 6.37
C GLY A 636 15.61 -1.01 7.33
N GLY A 637 15.63 0.30 7.04
CA GLY A 637 16.18 1.34 7.94
C GLY A 637 15.11 2.23 8.58
N ASP A 638 15.51 3.04 9.57
CA ASP A 638 14.65 4.08 10.17
C ASP A 638 14.24 5.12 9.10
N PRO A 639 12.94 5.26 8.79
CA PRO A 639 12.44 6.24 7.83
C PRO A 639 12.77 7.69 8.24
N ASN A 640 13.01 7.98 9.51
CA ASN A 640 13.35 9.34 9.96
C ASN A 640 14.85 9.64 9.90
N SER A 641 15.68 8.65 9.53
CA SER A 641 17.11 8.82 9.36
C SER A 641 17.48 9.26 7.93
N PRO A 642 18.46 10.17 7.75
CA PRO A 642 18.99 10.52 6.44
C PRO A 642 19.59 9.32 5.70
N SER A 643 20.23 8.38 6.42
CA SER A 643 20.88 7.21 5.81
C SER A 643 19.88 6.20 5.25
N GLY A 644 18.67 6.17 5.82
CA GLY A 644 17.53 5.34 5.41
C GLY A 644 16.79 5.85 4.18
N ARG A 645 17.18 7.00 3.60
CA ARG A 645 16.53 7.59 2.42
C ARG A 645 17.50 7.73 1.25
N ARG A 646 16.96 7.60 0.04
CA ARG A 646 17.64 7.90 -1.22
C ARG A 646 17.03 9.17 -1.80
N PRO A 647 17.80 10.27 -1.92
CA PRO A 647 17.30 11.46 -2.58
C PRO A 647 17.16 11.21 -4.09
N LEU A 648 16.15 11.81 -4.71
CA LEU A 648 16.00 11.86 -6.16
C LEU A 648 15.67 13.28 -6.57
N CYS A 649 16.53 13.86 -7.41
CA CYS A 649 16.38 15.21 -7.94
C CYS A 649 15.68 15.16 -9.30
N MET A 650 14.39 15.48 -9.30
CA MET A 650 13.58 15.58 -10.51
C MET A 650 13.90 16.92 -11.21
N LEU A 651 14.53 16.84 -12.39
CA LEU A 651 14.91 17.99 -13.23
C LEU A 651 13.96 18.15 -14.42
N ASP A 652 13.84 19.39 -14.91
CA ASP A 652 13.02 19.76 -16.06
C ASP A 652 13.44 19.02 -17.33
N THR A 653 12.44 18.61 -18.12
CA THR A 653 12.66 17.74 -19.26
C THR A 653 13.40 18.45 -20.40
N THR A 654 13.15 19.74 -20.58
CA THR A 654 13.85 20.58 -21.58
C THR A 654 15.30 20.82 -21.21
N GLY A 655 15.60 21.07 -19.93
CA GLY A 655 16.98 21.15 -19.43
C GLY A 655 17.76 19.85 -19.65
N LYS A 656 17.11 18.69 -19.46
CA LYS A 656 17.68 17.39 -19.84
C LYS A 656 17.97 17.26 -21.33
N GLY A 657 17.20 17.95 -22.18
CA GLY A 657 17.50 18.06 -23.62
C GLY A 657 18.86 18.69 -23.88
N LEU A 658 19.16 19.83 -23.25
CA LEU A 658 20.46 20.49 -23.36
C LEU A 658 21.59 19.63 -22.77
N GLU A 659 21.37 19.01 -21.60
CA GLU A 659 22.33 18.06 -21.03
C GLU A 659 22.68 16.92 -22.00
N LYS A 660 21.66 16.40 -22.70
CA LYS A 660 21.82 15.30 -23.66
C LYS A 660 22.57 15.72 -24.94
N LEU A 661 22.51 16.99 -25.31
CA LEU A 661 23.29 17.59 -26.41
C LEU A 661 24.76 17.84 -26.02
N LEU A 662 25.01 18.29 -24.79
CA LEU A 662 26.36 18.54 -24.29
C LEU A 662 27.16 17.25 -24.05
N LEU A 663 26.50 16.19 -23.58
CA LEU A 663 27.16 14.95 -23.16
C LEU A 663 28.06 14.33 -24.25
N PRO A 664 27.63 14.12 -25.52
CA PRO A 664 28.48 13.55 -26.56
C PRO A 664 29.74 14.39 -26.83
N ARG A 665 29.61 15.72 -26.81
CA ARG A 665 30.74 16.64 -27.04
C ARG A 665 31.75 16.61 -25.89
N MET A 666 31.25 16.51 -24.66
CA MET A 666 32.09 16.35 -23.48
C MET A 666 32.82 15.00 -23.48
N LEU A 667 32.13 13.91 -23.82
CA LEU A 667 32.74 12.57 -23.94
C LEU A 667 33.80 12.54 -25.04
N ALA A 668 33.58 13.21 -26.18
CA ALA A 668 34.57 13.31 -27.24
C ALA A 668 35.86 14.01 -26.76
N ALA A 669 35.74 15.09 -25.98
CA ALA A 669 36.90 15.75 -25.38
C ALA A 669 37.63 14.86 -24.36
N ILE A 670 36.89 14.16 -23.50
CA ILE A 670 37.45 13.20 -22.54
C ILE A 670 38.23 12.09 -23.27
N HIS A 671 37.65 11.51 -24.32
CA HIS A 671 38.31 10.47 -25.10
C HIS A 671 39.57 10.99 -25.81
N ALA A 672 39.54 12.20 -26.35
CA ALA A 672 40.69 12.82 -27.01
C ALA A 672 41.87 13.06 -26.05
N SER A 673 41.58 13.25 -24.75
CA SER A 673 42.57 13.48 -23.70
C SER A 673 43.04 12.20 -22.98
N GLY A 674 42.80 11.02 -23.56
CA GLY A 674 43.25 9.73 -23.01
C GLY A 674 42.19 8.91 -22.25
N ASP A 675 40.91 9.34 -22.31
CA ASP A 675 39.74 8.71 -21.69
C ASP A 675 39.81 8.58 -20.15
N LEU A 676 38.70 8.20 -19.53
CA LEU A 676 38.62 7.81 -18.11
C LEU A 676 39.45 6.56 -17.85
N SER A 677 39.92 6.41 -16.61
CA SER A 677 40.69 5.26 -16.14
C SER A 677 39.99 3.95 -16.52
N PRO A 678 40.72 2.97 -17.10
CA PRO A 678 40.14 1.68 -17.49
C PRO A 678 39.59 0.91 -16.29
N ARG A 679 40.00 1.28 -15.07
CA ARG A 679 39.56 0.71 -13.80
C ARG A 679 38.14 1.14 -13.39
N GLN A 680 37.56 2.17 -14.02
CA GLN A 680 36.17 2.58 -13.78
C GLN A 680 35.24 1.81 -14.72
N HIS A 681 34.30 1.05 -14.15
CA HIS A 681 33.27 0.31 -14.90
C HIS A 681 31.87 0.92 -14.77
N GLY A 682 31.64 1.77 -13.76
CA GLY A 682 30.35 2.43 -13.53
C GLY A 682 30.07 3.57 -14.51
N PHE A 683 28.82 3.66 -14.96
CA PHE A 683 28.33 4.70 -15.89
C PHE A 683 29.09 4.83 -17.22
N ARG A 684 29.76 3.76 -17.67
CA ARG A 684 30.44 3.73 -18.96
C ARG A 684 29.70 2.86 -19.96
N THR A 685 29.70 3.30 -21.21
CA THR A 685 29.19 2.50 -22.33
C THR A 685 30.09 1.29 -22.53
N GLY A 686 29.50 0.10 -22.64
CA GLY A 686 30.25 -1.15 -22.86
C GLY A 686 30.79 -1.82 -21.59
N HIS A 687 30.58 -1.25 -20.41
CA HIS A 687 30.98 -1.84 -19.13
C HIS A 687 29.79 -2.39 -18.34
N SER A 688 30.05 -3.35 -17.46
CA SER A 688 29.03 -4.00 -16.61
C SER A 688 29.62 -4.40 -15.26
N THR A 689 28.73 -4.75 -14.31
CA THR A 689 29.13 -5.30 -13.02
C THR A 689 29.93 -6.60 -13.15
N ILE A 690 29.61 -7.41 -14.17
CA ILE A 690 30.32 -8.66 -14.49
C ILE A 690 31.76 -8.37 -14.94
N GLY A 691 31.96 -7.29 -15.70
CA GLY A 691 33.29 -6.85 -16.12
C GLY A 691 34.17 -6.49 -14.93
N ALA A 692 33.66 -5.65 -14.04
CA ALA A 692 34.37 -5.25 -12.82
C ALA A 692 34.72 -6.46 -11.92
N LEU A 693 33.77 -7.38 -11.72
CA LEU A 693 33.99 -8.56 -10.90
C LEU A 693 35.01 -9.52 -11.52
N SER A 694 34.97 -9.71 -12.85
CA SER A 694 35.95 -10.54 -13.55
C SER A 694 37.37 -10.02 -13.36
N GLU A 695 37.57 -8.70 -13.41
CA GLU A 695 38.88 -8.07 -13.19
C GLU A 695 39.41 -8.34 -11.77
N VAL A 696 38.56 -8.20 -10.75
CA VAL A 696 38.90 -8.55 -9.35
C VAL A 696 39.26 -10.03 -9.22
N VAL A 697 38.44 -10.92 -9.77
CA VAL A 697 38.64 -12.36 -9.69
C VAL A 697 39.90 -12.80 -10.43
N ASP A 698 40.18 -12.23 -11.60
CA ASP A 698 41.35 -12.58 -12.38
C ASP A 698 42.65 -12.05 -11.74
N ALA A 699 42.60 -10.88 -11.09
CA ALA A 699 43.70 -10.37 -10.29
C ALA A 699 44.04 -11.33 -9.12
N LEU A 700 43.02 -11.85 -8.43
CA LEU A 700 43.20 -12.85 -7.36
C LEU A 700 43.63 -14.23 -7.90
N ARG A 701 43.13 -14.66 -9.05
CA ARG A 701 43.52 -15.96 -9.63
C ARG A 701 44.97 -15.99 -10.08
N LYS A 702 45.54 -14.86 -10.51
CA LYS A 702 46.96 -14.76 -10.86
C LYS A 702 47.88 -15.13 -9.69
N THR A 703 47.47 -14.93 -8.44
CA THR A 703 48.28 -15.29 -7.26
C THR A 703 48.19 -16.76 -6.86
N GLN A 704 47.17 -17.47 -7.34
CA GLN A 704 47.00 -18.90 -7.11
C GLN A 704 47.79 -19.77 -8.10
N ARG A 705 48.34 -19.17 -9.17
CA ARG A 705 49.16 -19.87 -10.17
C ARG A 705 50.62 -19.94 -9.69
N GLY A 706 51.11 -21.15 -9.40
CA GLY A 706 52.49 -21.40 -8.98
C GLY A 706 52.62 -22.57 -7.99
N SER A 707 53.83 -22.80 -7.47
CA SER A 707 54.08 -23.78 -6.40
C SER A 707 53.48 -23.32 -5.07
N VAL A 708 53.25 -24.23 -4.12
CA VAL A 708 52.72 -23.89 -2.78
C VAL A 708 53.59 -22.85 -2.07
N SER A 709 54.91 -22.85 -2.34
CA SER A 709 55.88 -21.88 -1.81
C SER A 709 55.85 -20.50 -2.48
N SER A 710 55.16 -20.34 -3.60
CA SER A 710 55.00 -19.06 -4.32
C SER A 710 53.59 -18.48 -4.20
N ARG A 711 52.71 -19.10 -3.40
CA ARG A 711 51.36 -18.59 -3.17
C ARG A 711 51.42 -17.30 -2.35
N SER A 712 50.87 -16.23 -2.91
CA SER A 712 50.74 -14.95 -2.24
C SER A 712 49.39 -14.85 -1.53
N VAL A 713 49.34 -14.12 -0.42
CA VAL A 713 48.11 -13.72 0.26
C VAL A 713 47.45 -12.64 -0.59
N GLY A 714 46.15 -12.81 -0.87
CA GLY A 714 45.32 -11.80 -1.53
C GLY A 714 44.30 -11.24 -0.53
N LEU A 715 44.28 -9.93 -0.36
CA LEU A 715 43.25 -9.20 0.39
C LEU A 715 42.36 -8.47 -0.61
N LEU A 716 41.05 -8.52 -0.37
CA LEU A 716 40.07 -7.71 -1.05
C LEU A 716 39.48 -6.75 -0.02
N VAL A 717 39.53 -5.47 -0.30
CA VAL A 717 38.94 -4.42 0.52
C VAL A 717 37.90 -3.70 -0.30
N THR A 718 36.70 -3.55 0.24
CA THR A 718 35.61 -2.84 -0.43
C THR A 718 35.34 -1.52 0.27
N LEU A 719 35.44 -0.42 -0.46
CA LEU A 719 35.36 0.94 0.03
C LEU A 719 34.03 1.57 -0.42
N ASP A 720 33.16 1.94 0.53
CA ASP A 720 31.91 2.67 0.30
C ASP A 720 32.12 4.16 0.63
N VAL A 721 31.75 5.05 -0.29
CA VAL A 721 31.85 6.50 -0.09
C VAL A 721 30.55 7.04 0.50
N LYS A 722 30.68 7.76 1.62
CA LYS A 722 29.53 8.36 2.31
C LYS A 722 28.91 9.47 1.46
N ASN A 723 27.65 9.26 1.05
CA ASN A 723 26.83 10.26 0.35
C ASN A 723 27.51 10.83 -0.92
N ALA A 724 28.25 9.98 -1.64
CA ALA A 724 29.15 10.33 -2.74
C ALA A 724 28.63 11.43 -3.69
N PHE A 725 27.53 11.14 -4.40
CA PHE A 725 26.98 12.04 -5.42
C PHE A 725 26.59 13.42 -4.91
N ASN A 726 26.10 13.54 -3.68
CA ASN A 726 25.62 14.82 -3.16
C ASN A 726 26.75 15.63 -2.50
N SER A 727 27.82 14.97 -2.07
CA SER A 727 29.01 15.61 -1.47
C SER A 727 30.05 16.07 -2.48
N ALA A 728 29.95 15.63 -3.74
CA ALA A 728 30.95 15.91 -4.77
C ALA A 728 31.11 17.42 -5.03
N ARG A 729 32.33 17.96 -4.88
CA ARG A 729 32.56 19.41 -5.03
C ARG A 729 32.55 19.82 -6.49
N TRP A 730 31.86 20.91 -6.80
CA TRP A 730 31.82 21.46 -8.16
C TRP A 730 33.17 21.98 -8.64
N LYS A 731 34.02 22.43 -7.71
CA LYS A 731 35.41 22.83 -7.99
C LYS A 731 36.18 21.67 -8.64
N ASP A 732 36.19 20.51 -7.99
CA ASP A 732 36.94 19.33 -8.45
C ASP A 732 36.44 18.83 -9.81
N MET A 733 35.12 18.87 -10.05
CA MET A 733 34.54 18.53 -11.35
C MET A 733 35.08 19.45 -12.46
N LEU A 734 35.11 20.75 -12.22
CA LEU A 734 35.57 21.72 -13.22
C LEU A 734 37.08 21.66 -13.40
N GLU A 735 37.86 21.55 -12.33
CA GLU A 735 39.32 21.42 -12.39
C GLU A 735 39.74 20.15 -13.13
N ALA A 736 39.05 19.02 -12.94
CA ALA A 736 39.31 17.80 -13.69
C ALA A 736 38.99 17.97 -15.19
N LEU A 737 37.84 18.57 -15.53
CA LEU A 737 37.44 18.78 -16.92
C LEU A 737 38.38 19.76 -17.65
N GLU A 738 38.81 20.82 -16.98
CA GLU A 738 39.69 21.85 -17.54
C GLU A 738 41.16 21.39 -17.58
N GLY A 739 41.67 20.88 -16.46
CA GLY A 739 43.06 20.52 -16.26
C GLY A 739 43.43 19.20 -16.93
N THR A 740 42.70 18.13 -16.64
CA THR A 740 43.01 16.76 -17.08
C THR A 740 42.43 16.46 -18.46
N PHE A 741 41.14 16.73 -18.66
CA PHE A 741 40.44 16.33 -19.88
C PHE A 741 40.43 17.39 -20.99
N LYS A 742 40.99 18.58 -20.73
CA LYS A 742 41.10 19.69 -21.70
C LYS A 742 39.78 19.97 -22.43
N VAL A 743 38.67 19.91 -21.70
CA VAL A 743 37.33 20.15 -22.27
C VAL A 743 37.28 21.56 -22.85
N PRO A 744 36.73 21.74 -24.07
CA PRO A 744 36.64 23.06 -24.70
C PRO A 744 35.95 24.09 -23.82
N GLU A 745 36.49 25.31 -23.81
CA GLU A 745 36.06 26.38 -22.91
C GLU A 745 34.59 26.80 -23.14
N TYR A 746 34.06 26.69 -24.36
CA TYR A 746 32.63 26.94 -24.62
C TYR A 746 31.70 25.97 -23.86
N ILE A 747 32.12 24.72 -23.66
CA ILE A 747 31.39 23.73 -22.84
C ILE A 747 31.59 24.07 -21.36
N LEU A 748 32.82 24.39 -20.95
CA LEU A 748 33.13 24.73 -19.56
C LEU A 748 32.32 25.94 -19.08
N ARG A 749 32.11 26.98 -19.91
CA ARG A 749 31.23 28.11 -19.58
C ARG A 749 29.81 27.67 -19.22
N VAL A 750 29.19 26.86 -20.08
CA VAL A 750 27.85 26.32 -19.81
C VAL A 750 27.83 25.46 -18.55
N LEU A 751 28.88 24.65 -18.31
CA LEU A 751 29.01 23.84 -17.09
C LEU A 751 29.21 24.67 -15.82
N ARG A 752 29.99 25.76 -15.88
CA ARG A 752 30.15 26.72 -14.77
C ARG A 752 28.79 27.33 -14.44
N SER A 753 27.99 27.71 -15.44
CA SER A 753 26.61 28.17 -15.22
C SER A 753 25.69 27.05 -14.70
N TYR A 754 25.83 25.81 -15.19
CA TYR A 754 25.04 24.65 -14.76
C TYR A 754 25.24 24.32 -13.28
N LEU A 755 26.48 24.45 -12.80
CA LEU A 755 26.91 24.23 -11.40
C LEU A 755 26.90 25.54 -10.59
N LYS A 756 25.96 26.46 -10.82
CA LYS A 756 25.83 27.72 -10.07
C LYS A 756 24.38 28.05 -9.84
N ASP A 757 24.03 28.64 -8.69
CA ASP A 757 22.67 29.10 -8.35
C ASP A 757 21.61 27.99 -8.50
N ARG A 758 21.95 26.76 -8.07
CA ARG A 758 21.03 25.63 -8.11
C ARG A 758 20.17 25.61 -6.86
N THR A 759 18.87 25.37 -7.04
CA THR A 759 17.91 25.31 -5.94
C THR A 759 17.20 23.97 -5.89
N LEU A 760 17.07 23.41 -4.70
CA LEU A 760 16.32 22.20 -4.39
C LEU A 760 15.00 22.56 -3.72
N GLU A 761 13.90 21.96 -4.17
CA GLU A 761 12.57 22.17 -3.64
C GLU A 761 12.00 20.86 -3.09
N TYR A 762 11.53 20.88 -1.85
CA TYR A 762 11.00 19.70 -1.15
C TYR A 762 9.71 20.03 -0.41
N GLU A 763 8.89 19.01 -0.13
CA GLU A 763 7.55 19.15 0.47
C GLU A 763 7.59 18.71 1.94
N THR A 764 7.03 19.54 2.83
CA THR A 764 6.84 19.29 4.26
C THR A 764 5.35 19.34 4.61
N ALA A 765 4.99 18.95 5.85
CA ALA A 765 3.62 19.09 6.36
C ALA A 765 3.09 20.54 6.27
N GLN A 766 3.98 21.51 6.42
CA GLN A 766 3.72 22.94 6.37
C GLN A 766 3.82 23.53 4.94
N GLY A 767 4.07 22.70 3.92
CA GLY A 767 4.11 23.09 2.52
C GLY A 767 5.48 22.97 1.87
N TRP A 768 5.68 23.66 0.75
CA TRP A 768 6.92 23.58 -0.02
C TRP A 768 8.02 24.43 0.61
N ARG A 769 9.25 23.93 0.57
CA ARG A 769 10.47 24.63 0.99
C ARG A 769 11.48 24.63 -0.15
N ARG A 770 12.36 25.63 -0.12
CA ARG A 770 13.46 25.80 -1.07
C ARG A 770 14.77 25.87 -0.31
N ARG A 771 15.81 25.28 -0.88
CA ARG A 771 17.18 25.31 -0.38
C ARG A 771 18.15 25.53 -1.52
N ASP A 772 19.17 26.35 -1.31
CA ASP A 772 20.27 26.51 -2.26
C ASP A 772 21.30 25.39 -2.10
N ILE A 773 21.77 24.88 -3.23
CA ILE A 773 22.72 23.78 -3.30
C ILE A 773 24.04 24.32 -3.81
N THR A 774 25.13 23.91 -3.18
CA THR A 774 26.50 24.36 -3.48
C THR A 774 27.43 23.23 -3.91
N ALA A 775 26.94 21.98 -3.93
CA ALA A 775 27.70 20.80 -4.29
C ALA A 775 26.80 19.66 -4.79
N GLY A 776 27.45 18.64 -5.30
CA GLY A 776 26.84 17.39 -5.74
C GLY A 776 26.48 17.37 -7.22
N ALA A 777 26.54 16.17 -7.79
CA ALA A 777 25.95 15.84 -9.07
C ALA A 777 24.48 15.48 -8.84
N ALA A 778 23.56 16.29 -9.38
CA ALA A 778 22.13 16.12 -9.17
C ALA A 778 21.66 14.70 -9.55
N GLN A 779 21.18 13.92 -8.57
CA GLN A 779 20.72 12.55 -8.78
C GLN A 779 19.45 12.51 -9.65
N GLY A 780 19.62 12.32 -10.96
CA GLY A 780 18.56 12.44 -11.97
C GLY A 780 18.95 13.29 -13.19
N SER A 781 20.13 13.92 -13.14
CA SER A 781 20.83 14.55 -14.26
C SER A 781 21.37 13.51 -15.25
N ILE A 782 21.48 13.92 -16.51
CA ILE A 782 22.14 13.17 -17.59
C ILE A 782 23.66 13.40 -17.55
N LEU A 783 24.12 14.63 -17.24
CA LEU A 783 25.55 14.95 -17.10
C LEU A 783 26.15 14.46 -15.77
N GLY A 784 25.34 14.40 -14.71
CA GLY A 784 25.77 14.09 -13.34
C GLY A 784 26.72 12.88 -13.22
N PRO A 785 26.40 11.71 -13.81
CA PRO A 785 27.29 10.55 -13.77
C PRO A 785 28.66 10.79 -14.43
N THR A 786 28.71 11.52 -15.54
CA THR A 786 29.97 11.82 -16.22
C THR A 786 30.79 12.88 -15.48
N LEU A 787 30.12 13.87 -14.89
CA LEU A 787 30.78 14.86 -14.01
C LEU A 787 31.38 14.18 -12.76
N TRP A 788 30.65 13.24 -12.17
CA TRP A 788 31.16 12.40 -11.08
C TRP A 788 32.40 11.61 -11.52
N ASN A 789 32.30 10.86 -12.61
CA ASN A 789 33.41 10.05 -13.09
C ASN A 789 34.64 10.90 -13.42
N ALA A 790 34.48 12.09 -14.01
CA ALA A 790 35.60 12.99 -14.31
C ALA A 790 36.32 13.45 -13.04
N ALA A 791 35.58 13.85 -11.99
CA ALA A 791 36.18 14.23 -10.72
C ALA A 791 36.80 13.03 -9.98
N TYR A 792 36.14 11.87 -10.02
CA TYR A 792 36.55 10.66 -9.30
C TYR A 792 37.69 9.91 -9.99
N ASP A 793 37.99 10.22 -11.25
CA ASP A 793 39.04 9.57 -12.05
C ASP A 793 40.42 9.67 -11.39
N GLY A 794 40.70 10.79 -10.72
CA GLY A 794 41.95 11.03 -9.99
C GLY A 794 42.25 9.95 -8.93
N LEU A 795 41.21 9.48 -8.23
CA LEU A 795 41.37 8.41 -7.23
C LEU A 795 41.86 7.11 -7.86
N LEU A 796 41.28 6.73 -9.01
CA LEU A 796 41.60 5.47 -9.68
C LEU A 796 42.95 5.52 -10.39
N ARG A 797 43.51 6.72 -10.59
CA ARG A 797 44.85 6.97 -11.13
C ARG A 797 45.92 7.19 -10.07
N LEU A 798 45.57 7.18 -8.79
CA LEU A 798 46.56 7.22 -7.72
C LEU A 798 47.61 6.12 -7.96
N GLU A 799 48.87 6.53 -7.80
CA GLU A 799 49.96 5.57 -7.75
C GLU A 799 49.72 4.68 -6.53
N MET A 800 49.78 3.37 -6.71
CA MET A 800 49.59 2.39 -5.64
C MET A 800 50.83 1.52 -5.51
N PRO A 801 51.07 0.89 -4.34
CA PRO A 801 52.16 -0.06 -4.18
C PRO A 801 52.11 -1.16 -5.25
N GLU A 802 53.27 -1.76 -5.56
CA GLU A 802 53.30 -2.91 -6.46
C GLU A 802 52.34 -4.02 -6.02
N GLU A 803 51.71 -4.66 -7.00
CA GLU A 803 50.72 -5.73 -6.80
C GLU A 803 49.45 -5.28 -6.06
N VAL A 804 49.13 -3.99 -6.14
CA VAL A 804 47.83 -3.43 -5.72
C VAL A 804 47.08 -2.91 -6.93
N THR A 805 45.81 -3.31 -7.06
CA THR A 805 44.91 -2.85 -8.12
C THR A 805 43.64 -2.29 -7.51
N LEU A 806 43.24 -1.10 -7.94
CA LEU A 806 41.92 -0.54 -7.65
C LEU A 806 40.96 -0.86 -8.80
N VAL A 807 39.74 -1.26 -8.48
CA VAL A 807 38.66 -1.47 -9.44
C VAL A 807 37.44 -0.67 -8.95
N GLY A 808 36.97 0.26 -9.76
CA GLY A 808 35.85 1.14 -9.43
C GLY A 808 34.57 0.76 -10.15
N TYR A 809 33.44 0.85 -9.46
CA TYR A 809 32.11 0.85 -10.05
C TYR A 809 31.30 2.00 -9.45
N ALA A 810 31.15 3.09 -10.20
CA ALA A 810 30.50 4.31 -9.72
C ALA A 810 31.26 4.91 -8.52
N ASP A 811 30.64 4.93 -7.34
CA ASP A 811 31.22 5.36 -6.07
C ASP A 811 31.93 4.21 -5.32
N ASP A 812 31.59 2.95 -5.60
CA ASP A 812 32.20 1.78 -4.96
C ASP A 812 33.60 1.53 -5.51
N VAL A 813 34.56 1.25 -4.62
CA VAL A 813 35.93 0.89 -5.00
C VAL A 813 36.36 -0.38 -4.31
N ALA A 814 36.82 -1.36 -5.09
CA ALA A 814 37.48 -2.55 -4.61
C ALA A 814 39.00 -2.39 -4.73
N ALA A 815 39.73 -2.53 -3.63
CA ALA A 815 41.18 -2.63 -3.63
C ALA A 815 41.60 -4.10 -3.51
N VAL A 816 42.27 -4.61 -4.55
CA VAL A 816 42.87 -5.94 -4.57
C VAL A 816 44.34 -5.80 -4.22
N ILE A 817 44.74 -6.35 -3.07
CA ILE A 817 46.10 -6.21 -2.53
C ILE A 817 46.73 -7.59 -2.45
N LEU A 818 47.89 -7.75 -3.07
CA LEU A 818 48.64 -9.00 -3.06
C LEU A 818 49.92 -8.83 -2.24
N GLY A 819 50.28 -9.81 -1.44
CA GLY A 819 51.52 -9.81 -0.66
C GLY A 819 52.03 -11.22 -0.42
N ARG A 820 53.36 -11.39 -0.32
CA ARG A 820 53.96 -12.72 -0.06
C ARG A 820 53.62 -13.26 1.33
N THR A 821 53.46 -12.35 2.30
CA THR A 821 53.06 -12.65 3.68
C THR A 821 51.86 -11.78 4.07
N LEU A 822 51.16 -12.18 5.13
CA LEU A 822 50.07 -11.38 5.68
C LEU A 822 50.55 -10.00 6.13
N GLU A 823 51.72 -9.92 6.75
CA GLU A 823 52.36 -8.66 7.19
C GLU A 823 52.64 -7.74 5.99
N SER A 824 53.18 -8.29 4.90
CA SER A 824 53.41 -7.52 3.67
C SER A 824 52.10 -6.99 3.09
N ALA A 825 51.04 -7.82 3.06
CA ALA A 825 49.72 -7.41 2.59
C ALA A 825 49.10 -6.33 3.50
N GLN A 826 49.29 -6.43 4.82
CA GLN A 826 48.83 -5.43 5.79
C GLN A 826 49.54 -4.08 5.63
N ILE A 827 50.87 -4.07 5.45
CA ILE A 827 51.62 -2.83 5.19
C ILE A 827 51.13 -2.16 3.90
N LYS A 828 50.84 -2.96 2.85
CA LYS A 828 50.27 -2.44 1.60
C LYS A 828 48.85 -1.90 1.83
N LEU A 829 48.02 -2.59 2.61
CA LEU A 829 46.68 -2.13 3.00
C LEU A 829 46.72 -0.77 3.71
N GLU A 830 47.56 -0.62 4.72
CA GLU A 830 47.69 0.64 5.46
C GLU A 830 48.12 1.80 4.53
N ARG A 831 49.01 1.52 3.57
CA ARG A 831 49.41 2.50 2.54
C ARG A 831 48.25 2.86 1.61
N VAL A 832 47.45 1.88 1.18
CA VAL A 832 46.27 2.10 0.34
C VAL A 832 45.24 2.94 1.08
N MET A 833 44.87 2.54 2.30
CA MET A 833 43.89 3.25 3.12
C MET A 833 44.31 4.69 3.39
N ARG A 834 45.60 4.92 3.65
CA ARG A 834 46.14 6.28 3.84
C ARG A 834 46.06 7.11 2.56
N ARG A 835 46.55 6.60 1.42
CA ARG A 835 46.52 7.34 0.14
C ARG A 835 45.09 7.66 -0.31
N VAL A 836 44.19 6.69 -0.19
CA VAL A 836 42.77 6.88 -0.52
C VAL A 836 42.12 7.86 0.45
N GLY A 837 42.39 7.74 1.76
CA GLY A 837 41.86 8.63 2.79
C GLY A 837 42.33 10.09 2.62
N GLU A 838 43.63 10.30 2.36
CA GLU A 838 44.23 11.60 2.06
C GLU A 838 43.56 12.22 0.82
N TRP A 839 43.48 11.48 -0.29
CA TRP A 839 42.83 11.96 -1.51
C TRP A 839 41.36 12.29 -1.30
N MET A 840 40.60 11.43 -0.61
CA MET A 840 39.18 11.68 -0.33
C MET A 840 38.99 12.93 0.53
N SER A 841 39.81 13.10 1.58
CA SER A 841 39.78 14.28 2.43
C SER A 841 40.05 15.56 1.64
N ASP A 842 41.07 15.54 0.77
CA ASP A 842 41.42 16.68 -0.09
C ASP A 842 40.27 17.06 -1.03
N HIS A 843 39.44 16.09 -1.43
CA HIS A 843 38.27 16.24 -2.30
C HIS A 843 36.94 16.41 -1.56
N GLY A 844 36.96 16.55 -0.22
CA GLY A 844 35.75 16.71 0.60
C GLY A 844 34.84 15.48 0.66
N LEU A 845 35.40 14.29 0.38
CA LEU A 845 34.73 12.99 0.47
C LEU A 845 35.18 12.25 1.73
N SER A 846 34.39 11.26 2.16
CA SER A 846 34.74 10.41 3.30
C SER A 846 34.23 8.99 3.11
N LEU A 847 34.94 8.02 3.70
CA LEU A 847 34.54 6.61 3.71
C LEU A 847 33.42 6.36 4.73
N ALA A 848 32.47 5.52 4.35
CA ALA A 848 31.47 4.99 5.26
C ALA A 848 32.04 3.76 6.00
N LEU A 849 32.81 4.01 7.07
CA LEU A 849 33.53 2.95 7.82
C LEU A 849 32.66 1.76 8.25
N GLN A 850 31.36 1.96 8.49
CA GLN A 850 30.42 0.90 8.89
C GLN A 850 30.08 -0.08 7.75
N LYS A 851 30.41 0.28 6.51
CA LYS A 851 30.15 -0.51 5.30
C LYS A 851 31.43 -0.86 4.54
N THR A 852 32.56 -0.29 4.93
CA THR A 852 33.85 -0.65 4.39
C THR A 852 34.25 -2.00 4.99
N GLU A 853 34.53 -2.98 4.14
CA GLU A 853 34.85 -4.37 4.51
C GLU A 853 36.24 -4.78 4.03
#